data_AF-A0AAD0SI02-F1
#
_entry.id   AF-A0AAD0SI02-F1
#
_cell.length_a   1.000
_cell.length_b   1.000
_cell.length_c   1.000
_cell.angle_alpha   90.00
_cell.angle_beta   90.00
_cell.angle_gamma   90.00
#
_symmetry.space_group_name_H-M   'P 1'
#
loop_
_entity.id
_entity.type
_entity.pdbx_description
1 polymer ?
#
loop_
_entity_poly.entity_id
_entity_poly.type
_entity_poly.pdbx_seq_one_letter_code
_entity_poly.pdbx_strand_id
1 'polypeptide(L)'
;MKETVTHFPHNVVVTEHFWITLADGTRLAARMWLPEQAHQTPVPAILEYIPYRKRDGTRTRDEPMHGWFAGHGYAVLRVDMRGSGESDGLMADEYLLQEQEDALEVIDWISRQAWCSGAVGMMGKSWGGFNCLQLAARRPPALKAIITVCSTDDRYNDDIHYKGGCLLNDNLWWGGIMMAYQSRPQDPALIGESWYQDWMHRLDNMPFFPAQWMEHPLRDAYWRHGSVGEEWSDIQCPVMAIGGWADSYTNAVFRLMDNLEVPRKAIIGPWAHIYPQDGTPEPAIGFLQEAVRWWDHWLKGEDNDVLDGPRVQAWMNESQRPSSQRPTAPGEWIGIEGDTAAATTPRTFWLQRGQLNDQPDEHAGWQNVCSPQSHGVMGGEWMGAGVLGESPSDQRIDDGLATCYESEPLQDMLTIYGLPQFSVALKSDKPAAMLYVRLSDVAEDGAVTRVSHGWVNLSHLQGQDRHTPLTPGETVQVNVQLDGIAWRFPAGHRLRVSLATTYWPMVWPMAEAATLSVDLASAQLRLPVCESVQPIAGPNPHPKTAPDTPLTVLSPGRVDRHASYDIVTDTWTYVTEGVGGVFGEGVYRFDDIDTTVDHSLRRQLTINSQDPLSARYLLTQSMKMGREGWWTEAEITLELRGDLTHFIVTADMRIQHNGQEVFNRQWDRRIPR
;
A
#
# COMPACT_ATOMS: atom_id res chain seq x y z
N MET A 1 -1.67 -12.38 20.77
CA MET A 1 -3.11 -12.08 21.02
C MET A 1 -3.18 -10.70 21.66
N LYS A 2 -3.95 -9.80 21.04
CA LYS A 2 -4.16 -8.41 21.43
C LYS A 2 -5.00 -8.30 22.70
N GLU A 3 -4.58 -7.47 23.66
CA GLU A 3 -5.26 -7.24 24.93
C GLU A 3 -6.11 -5.96 24.88
N THR A 4 -7.40 -6.07 25.18
CA THR A 4 -8.29 -4.92 25.32
C THR A 4 -8.19 -4.33 26.72
N VAL A 5 -7.85 -3.04 26.81
CA VAL A 5 -7.77 -2.28 28.07
C VAL A 5 -9.01 -1.42 28.24
N THR A 6 -9.62 -1.48 29.43
CA THR A 6 -10.85 -0.75 29.77
C THR A 6 -10.66 0.34 30.82
N HIS A 7 -9.50 0.39 31.46
CA HIS A 7 -9.16 1.37 32.49
C HIS A 7 -7.96 2.18 32.04
N PHE A 8 -8.15 3.49 31.88
CA PHE A 8 -7.13 4.42 31.41
C PHE A 8 -6.83 5.49 32.46
N PRO A 9 -5.66 6.16 32.39
CA PRO A 9 -5.35 7.31 33.24
C PRO A 9 -6.36 8.46 33.14
N HIS A 10 -7.04 8.58 31.99
CA HIS A 10 -8.02 9.63 31.71
C HIS A 10 -9.35 9.06 31.24
N ASN A 11 -10.43 9.63 31.75
CA ASN A 11 -11.75 9.44 31.16
C ASN A 11 -11.84 10.21 29.85
N VAL A 12 -12.52 9.62 28.86
CA VAL A 12 -12.63 10.15 27.50
C VAL A 12 -14.08 10.46 27.18
N VAL A 13 -14.33 11.67 26.69
CA VAL A 13 -15.60 12.08 26.09
C VAL A 13 -15.49 11.96 24.58
N VAL A 14 -16.40 11.22 23.97
CA VAL A 14 -16.46 11.07 22.51
C VAL A 14 -17.52 12.01 21.95
N THR A 15 -17.11 12.92 21.07
CA THR A 15 -18.01 13.71 20.24
C THR A 15 -18.15 13.04 18.89
N GLU A 16 -19.31 12.42 18.64
CA GLU A 16 -19.59 11.62 17.44
C GLU A 16 -19.46 12.43 16.13
N HIS A 17 -19.91 13.69 16.16
CA HIS A 17 -19.90 14.57 15.01
C HIS A 17 -19.89 16.04 15.42
N PHE A 18 -19.04 16.82 14.76
CA PHE A 18 -19.08 18.29 14.75
C PHE A 18 -18.46 18.81 13.46
N TRP A 19 -18.62 20.11 13.21
CA TRP A 19 -18.12 20.78 12.01
C TRP A 19 -16.87 21.61 12.31
N ILE A 20 -15.87 21.49 11.46
CA ILE A 20 -14.76 22.44 11.32
C ILE A 20 -15.05 23.27 10.07
N THR A 21 -15.35 24.56 10.24
CA THR A 21 -15.61 25.46 9.10
C THR A 21 -14.30 26.10 8.64
N LEU A 22 -13.96 25.85 7.38
CA LEU A 22 -12.81 26.44 6.70
C LEU A 22 -13.06 27.89 6.29
N ALA A 23 -12.02 28.60 5.89
CA ALA A 23 -12.09 30.00 5.49
C ALA A 23 -13.00 30.26 4.29
N ASP A 24 -13.13 29.28 3.38
CA ASP A 24 -14.03 29.34 2.21
C ASP A 24 -15.51 29.04 2.55
N GLY A 25 -15.81 28.72 3.81
CA GLY A 25 -17.14 28.35 4.30
C GLY A 25 -17.47 26.86 4.20
N THR A 26 -16.59 26.05 3.60
CA THR A 26 -16.73 24.58 3.56
C THR A 26 -16.66 24.02 4.97
N ARG A 27 -17.56 23.10 5.31
CA ARG A 27 -17.53 22.43 6.62
C ARG A 27 -16.99 21.02 6.47
N LEU A 28 -15.94 20.71 7.21
CA LEU A 28 -15.41 19.37 7.34
C LEU A 28 -16.00 18.70 8.58
N ALA A 29 -16.48 17.47 8.41
CA ALA A 29 -17.02 16.66 9.47
C ALA A 29 -15.89 16.00 10.26
N ALA A 30 -15.96 16.12 11.58
CA ALA A 30 -14.98 15.57 12.49
C ALA A 30 -15.63 14.72 13.58
N ARG A 31 -14.87 13.74 14.08
CA ARG A 31 -15.16 12.97 15.28
C ARG A 31 -13.99 13.15 16.24
N MET A 32 -14.26 13.33 17.52
CA MET A 32 -13.24 13.65 18.50
C MET A 32 -13.35 12.76 19.74
N TRP A 33 -12.19 12.33 20.23
CA TRP A 33 -12.00 11.71 21.54
C TRP A 33 -11.22 12.71 22.39
N LEU A 34 -11.85 13.25 23.43
CA LEU A 34 -11.28 14.30 24.26
C LEU A 34 -11.17 13.85 25.72
N PRO A 35 -9.99 13.92 26.34
CA PRO A 35 -9.86 13.68 27.78
C PRO A 35 -10.69 14.71 28.58
N GLU A 36 -11.46 14.27 29.58
CA GLU A 36 -12.35 15.17 30.35
C GLU A 36 -11.62 16.37 30.96
N GLN A 37 -10.37 16.18 31.37
CA GLN A 37 -9.55 17.24 31.96
C GLN A 37 -9.09 18.32 30.97
N ALA A 38 -9.21 18.09 29.65
CA ALA A 38 -8.67 18.98 28.62
C ALA A 38 -9.25 20.41 28.69
N HIS A 39 -10.47 20.56 29.21
CA HIS A 39 -11.09 21.88 29.43
C HIS A 39 -10.45 22.70 30.56
N GLN A 40 -9.72 22.05 31.46
CA GLN A 40 -9.04 22.68 32.59
C GLN A 40 -7.53 22.73 32.36
N THR A 41 -6.98 21.64 31.82
CA THR A 41 -5.57 21.48 31.46
C THR A 41 -5.49 21.06 30.01
N PRO A 42 -5.26 22.00 29.07
CA PRO A 42 -5.20 21.71 27.64
C PRO A 42 -4.16 20.62 27.33
N VAL A 43 -4.50 19.75 26.37
CA VAL A 43 -3.69 18.59 25.98
C VAL A 43 -3.22 18.72 24.53
N PRO A 44 -2.11 18.08 24.13
CA PRO A 44 -1.76 17.99 22.71
C PRO A 44 -2.82 17.23 21.91
N ALA A 45 -2.87 17.50 20.60
CA ALA A 45 -3.80 16.85 19.69
C ALA A 45 -3.11 15.87 18.73
N ILE A 46 -3.82 14.83 18.30
CA ILE A 46 -3.42 13.91 17.22
C ILE A 46 -4.50 13.98 16.14
N LEU A 47 -4.09 14.28 14.90
CA LEU A 47 -4.96 14.35 13.74
C LEU A 47 -4.78 13.12 12.85
N GLU A 48 -5.89 12.53 12.42
CA GLU A 48 -5.96 11.71 11.23
C GLU A 48 -6.97 12.31 10.23
N TYR A 49 -6.51 12.50 8.99
CA TYR A 49 -7.25 13.19 7.93
C TYR A 49 -7.30 12.30 6.68
N ILE A 50 -8.45 11.71 6.37
CA ILE A 50 -8.57 10.67 5.34
C ILE A 50 -9.98 10.64 4.70
N PRO A 51 -10.15 10.08 3.50
CA PRO A 51 -11.43 10.08 2.78
C PRO A 51 -12.26 8.81 3.03
N TYR A 52 -12.08 8.14 4.17
CA TYR A 52 -12.63 6.79 4.41
C TYR A 52 -13.81 6.74 5.40
N ARG A 53 -14.58 7.83 5.50
CA ARG A 53 -15.78 7.97 6.36
C ARG A 53 -15.58 7.65 7.84
N LYS A 54 -15.53 8.67 8.69
CA LYS A 54 -15.29 8.51 10.14
C LYS A 54 -16.42 7.76 10.87
N ARG A 55 -17.63 7.80 10.29
CA ARG A 55 -18.87 7.33 10.92
C ARG A 55 -19.11 5.84 10.72
N ASP A 56 -18.90 5.35 9.49
CA ASP A 56 -19.25 3.97 9.09
C ASP A 56 -18.18 3.25 8.25
N GLY A 57 -17.11 3.93 7.83
CA GLY A 57 -16.05 3.29 7.05
C GLY A 57 -14.90 2.81 7.91
N THR A 58 -14.26 3.73 8.64
CA THR A 58 -13.04 3.45 9.41
C THR A 58 -13.28 3.25 10.91
N ARG A 59 -14.55 3.30 11.35
CA ARG A 59 -14.97 3.29 12.77
C ARG A 59 -14.37 2.14 13.58
N THR A 60 -14.41 0.90 13.06
CA THR A 60 -13.93 -0.32 13.73
C THR A 60 -12.43 -0.27 14.05
N ARG A 61 -11.66 0.47 13.25
CA ARG A 61 -10.24 0.73 13.46
C ARG A 61 -10.03 1.95 14.34
N ASP A 62 -10.79 3.02 14.09
CA ASP A 62 -10.60 4.33 14.72
C ASP A 62 -10.90 4.28 16.23
N GLU A 63 -11.96 3.60 16.66
CA GLU A 63 -12.35 3.57 18.08
C GLU A 63 -11.31 2.94 19.03
N PRO A 64 -10.83 1.71 18.80
CA PRO A 64 -9.82 1.10 19.67
C PRO A 64 -8.49 1.88 19.67
N MET A 65 -8.14 2.52 18.55
CA MET A 65 -6.89 3.27 18.38
C MET A 65 -6.96 4.68 18.99
N HIS A 66 -7.96 5.48 18.59
CA HIS A 66 -8.11 6.85 19.05
C HIS A 66 -8.58 6.89 20.51
N GLY A 67 -9.39 5.91 20.93
CA GLY A 67 -9.72 5.72 22.35
C GLY A 67 -8.49 5.45 23.20
N TRP A 68 -7.51 4.70 22.68
CA TRP A 68 -6.25 4.43 23.39
C TRP A 68 -5.45 5.71 23.59
N PHE A 69 -5.21 6.49 22.53
CA PHE A 69 -4.46 7.74 22.64
C PHE A 69 -5.19 8.74 23.55
N ALA A 70 -6.50 8.88 23.42
CA ALA A 70 -7.26 9.76 24.31
C ALA A 70 -7.18 9.34 25.78
N GLY A 71 -7.25 8.03 26.06
CA GLY A 71 -7.03 7.50 27.40
C GLY A 71 -5.65 7.84 27.99
N HIS A 72 -4.65 8.12 27.15
CA HIS A 72 -3.30 8.54 27.52
C HIS A 72 -3.07 10.07 27.43
N GLY A 73 -4.15 10.84 27.39
CA GLY A 73 -4.09 12.30 27.56
C GLY A 73 -3.85 13.08 26.28
N TYR A 74 -4.42 12.63 25.17
CA TYR A 74 -4.39 13.31 23.87
C TYR A 74 -5.80 13.66 23.39
N ALA A 75 -6.00 14.85 22.82
CA ALA A 75 -7.20 15.09 22.02
C ALA A 75 -7.00 14.41 20.66
N VAL A 76 -7.88 13.51 20.24
CA VAL A 76 -7.72 12.80 18.97
C VAL A 76 -8.85 13.18 18.04
N LEU A 77 -8.51 13.60 16.82
CA LEU A 77 -9.45 14.04 15.81
C LEU A 77 -9.33 13.17 14.57
N ARG A 78 -10.46 12.59 14.18
CA ARG A 78 -10.65 11.93 12.90
C ARG A 78 -11.50 12.86 12.04
N VAL A 79 -10.94 13.39 10.96
CA VAL A 79 -11.60 14.35 10.08
C VAL A 79 -11.85 13.71 8.71
N ASP A 80 -13.09 13.81 8.21
CA ASP A 80 -13.42 13.47 6.83
C ASP A 80 -12.94 14.59 5.91
N MET A 81 -12.20 14.22 4.87
CA MET A 81 -11.74 15.16 3.86
C MET A 81 -12.90 15.79 3.10
N ARG A 82 -12.66 16.96 2.50
CA ARG A 82 -13.61 17.63 1.60
C ARG A 82 -14.18 16.63 0.58
N GLY A 83 -15.50 16.60 0.45
CA GLY A 83 -16.23 15.73 -0.47
C GLY A 83 -16.27 14.25 -0.10
N SER A 84 -15.76 13.85 1.07
CA SER A 84 -15.87 12.50 1.60
C SER A 84 -16.63 12.48 2.93
N GLY A 85 -17.20 11.33 3.28
CA GLY A 85 -18.01 11.15 4.48
C GLY A 85 -19.07 12.22 4.60
N GLU A 86 -19.17 12.82 5.78
CA GLU A 86 -20.15 13.88 6.02
C GLU A 86 -19.66 15.29 5.63
N SER A 87 -18.40 15.48 5.27
CA SER A 87 -17.82 16.80 4.94
C SER A 87 -18.37 17.39 3.66
N ASP A 88 -18.64 18.69 3.61
CA ASP A 88 -19.12 19.40 2.40
C ASP A 88 -18.16 19.24 1.20
N GLY A 89 -18.63 19.59 0.00
CA GLY A 89 -17.82 19.67 -1.21
C GLY A 89 -17.76 18.39 -2.05
N LEU A 90 -16.75 18.33 -2.92
CA LEU A 90 -16.53 17.27 -3.90
C LEU A 90 -15.11 16.71 -3.77
N MET A 91 -14.96 15.40 -3.95
CA MET A 91 -13.66 14.75 -4.04
C MET A 91 -13.27 14.64 -5.52
N ALA A 92 -12.32 15.46 -5.94
CA ALA A 92 -11.90 15.54 -7.33
C ALA A 92 -10.77 14.55 -7.69
N ASP A 93 -9.92 14.20 -6.71
CA ASP A 93 -8.82 13.26 -6.89
C ASP A 93 -8.17 12.91 -5.53
N GLU A 94 -7.05 12.21 -5.59
CA GLU A 94 -6.15 11.92 -4.48
C GLU A 94 -4.98 12.91 -4.31
N TYR A 95 -4.70 13.27 -3.05
CA TYR A 95 -3.55 14.08 -2.61
C TYR A 95 -3.42 15.45 -3.27
N LEU A 96 -4.56 16.05 -3.62
CA LEU A 96 -4.62 17.37 -4.23
C LEU A 96 -4.00 18.44 -3.34
N LEU A 97 -3.50 19.53 -3.96
CA LEU A 97 -3.09 20.71 -3.20
C LEU A 97 -4.22 21.24 -2.30
N GLN A 98 -5.46 21.22 -2.79
CA GLN A 98 -6.64 21.60 -2.00
C GLN A 98 -6.81 20.76 -0.74
N GLU A 99 -6.60 19.43 -0.82
CA GLU A 99 -6.66 18.56 0.35
C GLU A 99 -5.63 19.01 1.40
N GLN A 100 -4.42 19.34 0.96
CA GLN A 100 -3.37 19.79 1.87
C GLN A 100 -3.69 21.16 2.48
N GLU A 101 -4.22 22.10 1.70
CA GLU A 101 -4.62 23.43 2.17
C GLU A 101 -5.72 23.33 3.22
N ASP A 102 -6.76 22.52 2.98
CA ASP A 102 -7.82 22.24 3.94
C ASP A 102 -7.25 21.67 5.25
N ALA A 103 -6.30 20.74 5.16
CA ALA A 103 -5.68 20.14 6.35
C ALA A 103 -4.80 21.13 7.13
N LEU A 104 -4.12 22.08 6.47
CA LEU A 104 -3.39 23.14 7.14
C LEU A 104 -4.33 24.03 7.97
N GLU A 105 -5.50 24.35 7.43
CA GLU A 105 -6.54 25.08 8.17
C GLU A 105 -7.09 24.27 9.34
N VAL A 106 -7.28 22.95 9.17
CA VAL A 106 -7.68 22.06 10.27
C VAL A 106 -6.63 22.04 11.38
N ILE A 107 -5.33 21.93 11.04
CA ILE A 107 -4.24 21.96 12.03
C ILE A 107 -4.20 23.30 12.77
N ASP A 108 -4.32 24.43 12.06
CA ASP A 108 -4.40 25.75 12.70
C ASP A 108 -5.63 25.87 13.60
N TRP A 109 -6.80 25.41 13.15
CA TRP A 109 -8.04 25.39 13.94
C TRP A 109 -7.85 24.59 15.23
N ILE A 110 -7.30 23.36 15.14
CA ILE A 110 -7.02 22.51 16.31
C ILE A 110 -6.12 23.23 17.30
N SER A 111 -5.03 23.84 16.82
CA SER A 111 -4.02 24.47 17.68
C SER A 111 -4.55 25.67 18.49
N ARG A 112 -5.68 26.25 18.07
CA ARG A 112 -6.33 27.41 18.71
C ARG A 112 -7.47 27.05 19.66
N GLN A 113 -7.84 25.78 19.73
CA GLN A 113 -8.93 25.37 20.61
C GLN A 113 -8.51 25.47 22.08
N ALA A 114 -9.43 25.87 22.95
CA ALA A 114 -9.16 26.03 24.38
C ALA A 114 -8.74 24.74 25.09
N TRP A 115 -9.05 23.57 24.50
CA TRP A 115 -8.64 22.26 25.00
C TRP A 115 -7.29 21.78 24.44
N CYS A 116 -6.71 22.49 23.48
CA CYS A 116 -5.45 22.12 22.84
C CYS A 116 -4.27 22.87 23.47
N SER A 117 -3.15 22.19 23.70
CA SER A 117 -1.90 22.81 24.18
C SER A 117 -1.18 23.66 23.10
N GLY A 118 -1.67 23.62 21.86
CA GLY A 118 -1.03 24.21 20.68
C GLY A 118 -0.08 23.26 19.94
N ALA A 119 0.22 22.08 20.50
CA ALA A 119 0.99 21.04 19.84
C ALA A 119 0.07 20.01 19.16
N VAL A 120 0.35 19.73 17.89
CA VAL A 120 -0.39 18.77 17.06
C VAL A 120 0.58 17.72 16.53
N GLY A 121 0.22 16.45 16.66
CA GLY A 121 0.81 15.34 15.91
C GLY A 121 -0.14 14.91 14.80
N MET A 122 0.38 14.22 13.78
CA MET A 122 -0.44 13.63 12.74
C MET A 122 -0.01 12.18 12.47
N MET A 123 -0.97 11.31 12.22
CA MET A 123 -0.68 9.94 11.83
C MET A 123 -1.73 9.35 10.89
N GLY A 124 -1.34 8.28 10.20
CA GLY A 124 -2.26 7.45 9.44
C GLY A 124 -1.55 6.34 8.68
N LYS A 125 -2.36 5.44 8.11
CA LYS A 125 -1.92 4.34 7.25
C LYS A 125 -2.32 4.62 5.81
N SER A 126 -1.49 4.21 4.85
CA SER A 126 -1.79 4.38 3.43
C SER A 126 -1.96 5.87 3.14
N TRP A 127 -3.07 6.31 2.59
CA TRP A 127 -3.40 7.73 2.41
C TRP A 127 -3.09 8.63 3.60
N GLY A 128 -3.46 8.21 4.82
CA GLY A 128 -3.16 8.97 6.03
C GLY A 128 -1.65 9.04 6.32
N GLY A 129 -0.88 8.03 5.90
CA GLY A 129 0.57 8.04 6.00
C GLY A 129 1.22 8.93 4.95
N PHE A 130 0.71 8.92 3.71
CA PHE A 130 1.19 9.76 2.60
C PHE A 130 0.94 11.23 2.91
N ASN A 131 -0.29 11.59 3.31
CA ASN A 131 -0.63 12.98 3.54
C ASN A 131 -0.01 13.54 4.84
N CYS A 132 0.33 12.71 5.83
CA CYS A 132 1.19 13.11 6.94
C CYS A 132 2.55 13.61 6.45
N LEU A 133 3.20 12.87 5.54
CA LEU A 133 4.48 13.27 4.96
C LEU A 133 4.34 14.57 4.17
N GLN A 134 3.29 14.67 3.32
CA GLN A 134 3.02 15.87 2.52
C GLN A 134 2.79 17.09 3.42
N LEU A 135 1.99 16.98 4.48
CA LEU A 135 1.73 18.09 5.40
C LEU A 135 2.93 18.44 6.27
N ALA A 136 3.77 17.47 6.63
CA ALA A 136 5.04 17.75 7.28
C ALA A 136 5.96 18.62 6.40
N ALA A 137 5.99 18.37 5.08
CA ALA A 137 6.73 19.21 4.12
C ALA A 137 6.15 20.64 4.01
N ARG A 138 4.85 20.81 4.27
CA ARG A 138 4.19 22.13 4.34
C ARG A 138 4.47 22.91 5.62
N ARG A 139 5.12 22.28 6.61
CA ARG A 139 5.64 22.91 7.85
C ARG A 139 4.62 23.77 8.64
N PRO A 140 3.38 23.31 8.88
CA PRO A 140 2.46 24.03 9.75
C PRO A 140 3.07 24.17 11.16
N PRO A 141 3.15 25.38 11.75
CA PRO A 141 3.88 25.61 13.00
C PRO A 141 3.42 24.75 14.18
N ALA A 142 2.15 24.34 14.21
CA ALA A 142 1.59 23.52 15.26
C ALA A 142 1.97 22.03 15.14
N LEU A 143 2.37 21.55 13.96
CA LEU A 143 2.73 20.15 13.74
C LEU A 143 4.13 19.86 14.30
N LYS A 144 4.20 19.04 15.35
CA LYS A 144 5.44 18.80 16.10
C LYS A 144 6.10 17.45 15.81
N ALA A 145 5.35 16.46 15.34
CA ALA A 145 5.87 15.17 14.88
C ALA A 145 4.81 14.41 14.08
N ILE A 146 5.23 13.43 13.28
CA ILE A 146 4.33 12.52 12.57
C ILE A 146 4.65 11.04 12.80
N ILE A 147 3.65 10.18 12.62
CA ILE A 147 3.83 8.74 12.42
C ILE A 147 3.23 8.36 11.06
N THR A 148 4.07 7.90 10.15
CA THR A 148 3.65 7.49 8.80
C THR A 148 3.68 5.96 8.69
N VAL A 149 2.54 5.34 8.35
CA VAL A 149 2.39 3.88 8.34
C VAL A 149 2.08 3.38 6.92
N CYS A 150 2.85 2.40 6.43
CA CYS A 150 2.69 1.77 5.12
C CYS A 150 2.39 2.80 4.01
N SER A 151 3.33 3.73 3.81
CA SER A 151 3.19 4.89 2.95
C SER A 151 4.36 5.05 2.00
N THR A 152 4.20 5.89 0.97
CA THR A 152 5.26 6.20 0.02
C THR A 152 5.67 7.67 0.03
N ASP A 153 6.92 7.92 -0.35
CA ASP A 153 7.46 9.22 -0.72
C ASP A 153 7.49 9.48 -2.23
N ASP A 154 7.26 8.46 -3.06
CA ASP A 154 7.24 8.54 -4.53
C ASP A 154 5.96 7.91 -5.09
N ARG A 155 4.97 8.76 -5.41
CA ARG A 155 3.64 8.35 -5.89
C ARG A 155 3.65 7.69 -7.28
N TYR A 156 4.77 7.69 -8.00
CA TYR A 156 4.82 7.08 -9.33
C TYR A 156 5.54 5.73 -9.35
N ASN A 157 6.61 5.54 -8.60
CA ASN A 157 7.39 4.29 -8.66
C ASN A 157 7.08 3.32 -7.53
N ASP A 158 6.33 3.75 -6.52
CA ASP A 158 6.12 3.01 -5.29
C ASP A 158 4.71 3.30 -4.76
N ASP A 159 3.73 3.24 -5.67
CA ASP A 159 2.30 3.45 -5.41
C ASP A 159 1.43 2.50 -6.25
N ILE A 160 0.15 2.43 -5.91
CA ILE A 160 -0.83 1.47 -6.44
C ILE A 160 -1.12 1.64 -7.95
N HIS A 161 -0.65 2.72 -8.55
CA HIS A 161 -0.86 3.06 -9.95
C HIS A 161 0.23 2.51 -10.86
N TYR A 162 1.48 2.84 -10.55
CA TYR A 162 2.64 2.52 -11.37
C TYR A 162 3.80 2.04 -10.51
N LYS A 163 4.60 1.14 -11.07
CA LYS A 163 5.91 0.78 -10.53
C LYS A 163 6.87 0.50 -11.66
N GLY A 164 8.05 1.12 -11.61
CA GLY A 164 9.07 0.96 -12.66
C GLY A 164 8.61 1.40 -14.06
N GLY A 165 7.57 2.25 -14.16
CA GLY A 165 6.98 2.67 -15.44
C GLY A 165 5.96 1.69 -16.02
N CYS A 166 5.53 0.69 -15.25
CA CYS A 166 4.50 -0.27 -15.63
C CYS A 166 3.20 -0.02 -14.87
N LEU A 167 2.06 -0.09 -15.55
CA LEU A 167 0.73 0.04 -14.96
C LEU A 167 0.40 -1.18 -14.10
N LEU A 168 0.06 -0.96 -12.84
CA LEU A 168 -0.42 -2.00 -11.93
C LEU A 168 -1.91 -2.22 -12.12
N ASN A 169 -2.35 -3.47 -12.04
CA ASN A 169 -3.78 -3.76 -12.07
C ASN A 169 -4.51 -3.23 -10.83
N ASP A 170 -3.79 -3.01 -9.74
CA ASP A 170 -4.31 -2.37 -8.54
C ASP A 170 -4.84 -0.95 -8.80
N ASN A 171 -4.42 -0.25 -9.87
CA ASN A 171 -5.00 1.01 -10.31
C ASN A 171 -6.53 0.91 -10.54
N LEU A 172 -6.97 -0.12 -11.27
CA LEU A 172 -8.40 -0.35 -11.51
C LEU A 172 -9.11 -0.80 -10.24
N TRP A 173 -8.44 -1.62 -9.42
CA TRP A 173 -8.98 -2.09 -8.16
C TRP A 173 -9.25 -0.95 -7.19
N TRP A 174 -8.25 -0.11 -6.93
CA TRP A 174 -8.36 1.05 -6.05
C TRP A 174 -9.35 2.07 -6.57
N GLY A 175 -9.36 2.31 -7.89
CA GLY A 175 -10.34 3.18 -8.53
C GLY A 175 -11.77 2.70 -8.32
N GLY A 176 -12.00 1.39 -8.42
CA GLY A 176 -13.29 0.75 -8.10
C GLY A 176 -13.68 0.89 -6.63
N ILE A 177 -12.74 0.71 -5.70
CA ILE A 177 -12.97 0.92 -4.25
C ILE A 177 -13.37 2.37 -3.98
N MET A 178 -12.64 3.34 -4.53
CA MET A 178 -12.95 4.76 -4.35
C MET A 178 -14.31 5.14 -4.95
N MET A 179 -14.69 4.57 -6.09
CA MET A 179 -16.04 4.76 -6.63
C MET A 179 -17.14 4.24 -5.69
N ALA A 180 -16.97 3.09 -5.03
CA ALA A 180 -17.93 2.62 -4.01
C ALA A 180 -17.90 3.45 -2.73
N TYR A 181 -16.74 3.95 -2.33
CA TYR A 181 -16.65 4.77 -1.13
C TYR A 181 -17.36 6.09 -1.32
N GLN A 182 -17.14 6.73 -2.47
CA GLN A 182 -17.71 8.03 -2.83
C GLN A 182 -19.16 7.94 -3.30
N SER A 183 -19.67 6.74 -3.63
CA SER A 183 -21.08 6.56 -3.98
C SER A 183 -22.02 6.60 -2.77
N ARG A 184 -21.48 6.48 -1.55
CA ARG A 184 -22.29 6.49 -0.32
C ARG A 184 -22.76 7.91 0.03
N PRO A 185 -24.03 8.09 0.43
CA PRO A 185 -24.54 9.37 0.90
C PRO A 185 -23.95 9.77 2.26
N GLN A 186 -24.09 11.05 2.59
CA GLN A 186 -24.00 11.51 3.98
C GLN A 186 -25.20 11.01 4.80
N ASP A 187 -25.04 10.86 6.12
CA ASP A 187 -26.13 10.43 7.00
C ASP A 187 -27.18 11.56 7.17
N PRO A 188 -28.46 11.35 6.82
CA PRO A 188 -29.52 12.34 6.99
C PRO A 188 -29.73 12.77 8.45
N ALA A 189 -29.36 11.93 9.43
CA ALA A 189 -29.44 12.29 10.84
C ALA A 189 -28.43 13.38 11.23
N LEU A 190 -27.37 13.59 10.44
CA LEU A 190 -26.36 14.63 10.66
C LEU A 190 -26.58 15.84 9.73
N ILE A 191 -26.91 15.59 8.46
CA ILE A 191 -27.01 16.65 7.45
C ILE A 191 -28.39 17.32 7.44
N GLY A 192 -29.45 16.59 7.82
CA GLY A 192 -30.82 17.06 7.67
C GLY A 192 -31.27 17.01 6.21
N GLU A 193 -32.24 17.85 5.83
CA GLU A 193 -33.01 17.70 4.59
C GLU A 193 -32.21 17.83 3.28
N SER A 194 -31.01 18.45 3.29
CA SER A 194 -30.20 18.64 2.08
C SER A 194 -29.46 17.39 1.63
N TRP A 195 -29.33 16.38 2.50
CA TRP A 195 -28.47 15.20 2.27
C TRP A 195 -28.66 14.55 0.91
N TYR A 196 -29.91 14.44 0.43
CA TYR A 196 -30.23 13.77 -0.82
C TYR A 196 -29.76 14.58 -2.03
N GLN A 197 -29.95 15.90 -1.99
CA GLN A 197 -29.49 16.80 -3.06
C GLN A 197 -27.96 16.83 -3.10
N ASP A 198 -27.32 16.90 -1.93
CA ASP A 198 -25.87 16.87 -1.81
C ASP A 198 -25.28 15.54 -2.33
N TRP A 199 -25.94 14.43 -2.02
CA TRP A 199 -25.57 13.10 -2.52
C TRP A 199 -25.67 13.01 -4.04
N MET A 200 -26.80 13.43 -4.63
CA MET A 200 -26.96 13.45 -6.10
C MET A 200 -25.90 14.33 -6.76
N HIS A 201 -25.63 15.52 -6.18
CA HIS A 201 -24.59 16.41 -6.68
C HIS A 201 -23.20 15.76 -6.68
N ARG A 202 -22.86 14.99 -5.64
CA ARG A 202 -21.60 14.21 -5.61
C ARG A 202 -21.54 13.13 -6.67
N LEU A 203 -22.63 12.37 -6.85
CA LEU A 203 -22.68 11.32 -7.87
C LEU A 203 -22.54 11.90 -9.29
N ASP A 204 -23.21 13.02 -9.57
CA ASP A 204 -23.11 13.75 -10.84
C ASP A 204 -21.69 14.22 -11.14
N ASN A 205 -20.95 14.62 -10.10
CA ASN A 205 -19.60 15.17 -10.22
C ASN A 205 -18.48 14.17 -9.91
N MET A 206 -18.80 12.90 -9.64
CA MET A 206 -17.80 11.89 -9.32
C MET A 206 -16.80 11.73 -10.50
N PRO A 207 -15.48 11.84 -10.25
CA PRO A 207 -14.46 11.54 -11.24
C PRO A 207 -14.46 10.05 -11.63
N PHE A 208 -13.96 9.75 -12.83
CA PHE A 208 -13.63 8.37 -13.17
C PHE A 208 -12.18 8.07 -12.78
N PHE A 209 -11.97 7.94 -11.46
CA PHE A 209 -10.65 7.80 -10.83
C PHE A 209 -9.64 6.93 -11.59
N PRO A 210 -9.92 5.66 -11.93
CA PRO A 210 -8.91 4.82 -12.58
C PRO A 210 -8.48 5.33 -13.96
N ALA A 211 -9.40 5.93 -14.71
CA ALA A 211 -9.08 6.53 -16.00
C ALA A 211 -8.28 7.83 -15.85
N GLN A 212 -8.61 8.66 -14.88
CA GLN A 212 -7.89 9.90 -14.58
C GLN A 212 -6.41 9.62 -14.27
N TRP A 213 -6.11 8.60 -13.46
CA TRP A 213 -4.74 8.20 -13.15
C TRP A 213 -4.01 7.59 -14.35
N MET A 214 -4.72 6.85 -15.20
CA MET A 214 -4.16 6.26 -16.41
C MET A 214 -3.83 7.30 -17.49
N GLU A 215 -4.43 8.49 -17.45
CA GLU A 215 -4.07 9.62 -18.33
C GLU A 215 -2.66 10.19 -18.01
N HIS A 216 -2.05 9.78 -16.89
CA HIS A 216 -0.70 10.16 -16.47
C HIS A 216 0.28 8.98 -16.48
N PRO A 217 0.62 8.39 -17.64
CA PRO A 217 1.49 7.21 -17.73
C PRO A 217 2.97 7.52 -17.45
N LEU A 218 3.35 8.77 -17.24
CA LEU A 218 4.70 9.23 -16.97
C LEU A 218 4.76 9.95 -15.63
N ARG A 219 5.94 10.02 -15.01
CA ARG A 219 6.23 10.80 -13.79
C ARG A 219 6.27 12.30 -14.07
N ASP A 220 5.13 12.83 -14.49
CA ASP A 220 4.89 14.23 -14.81
C ASP A 220 4.52 15.05 -13.55
N ALA A 221 4.03 16.27 -13.73
CA ALA A 221 3.64 17.15 -12.63
C ALA A 221 2.50 16.57 -11.76
N TYR A 222 1.70 15.66 -12.29
CA TYR A 222 0.63 14.99 -11.56
C TYR A 222 1.20 14.14 -10.43
N TRP A 223 2.24 13.34 -10.67
CA TRP A 223 2.79 12.50 -9.61
C TRP A 223 3.77 13.25 -8.69
N ARG A 224 4.53 14.19 -9.26
CA ARG A 224 5.55 14.92 -8.51
C ARG A 224 4.99 15.78 -7.39
N HIS A 225 3.84 16.44 -7.58
CA HIS A 225 3.31 17.36 -6.56
C HIS A 225 2.96 16.67 -5.23
N GLY A 226 2.59 15.38 -5.26
CA GLY A 226 2.26 14.60 -4.08
C GLY A 226 3.41 13.72 -3.57
N SER A 227 4.59 13.81 -4.17
CA SER A 227 5.76 12.99 -3.82
C SER A 227 6.73 13.80 -2.97
N VAL A 228 6.88 13.47 -1.69
CA VAL A 228 7.81 14.19 -0.80
C VAL A 228 9.27 13.86 -1.07
N GLY A 229 9.54 12.77 -1.80
CA GLY A 229 10.88 12.39 -2.24
C GLY A 229 11.52 13.37 -3.23
N GLU A 230 10.76 14.36 -3.72
CA GLU A 230 11.30 15.46 -4.51
C GLU A 230 12.22 16.37 -3.68
N GLU A 231 11.85 16.69 -2.43
CA GLU A 231 12.58 17.63 -1.55
C GLU A 231 12.45 17.24 -0.07
N TRP A 232 13.27 16.28 0.37
CA TRP A 232 13.24 15.77 1.76
C TRP A 232 13.45 16.85 2.83
N SER A 233 14.22 17.90 2.53
CA SER A 233 14.54 18.98 3.46
C SER A 233 13.34 19.87 3.83
N ASP A 234 12.22 19.75 3.09
CA ASP A 234 10.99 20.44 3.47
C ASP A 234 10.35 19.86 4.73
N ILE A 235 10.62 18.59 5.05
CA ILE A 235 10.16 17.97 6.30
C ILE A 235 11.09 18.39 7.45
N GLN A 236 10.54 19.17 8.39
CA GLN A 236 11.31 19.75 9.51
C GLN A 236 10.85 19.25 10.90
N CYS A 237 9.80 18.45 10.96
CA CYS A 237 9.37 17.79 12.20
C CYS A 237 9.86 16.34 12.26
N PRO A 238 10.05 15.78 13.46
CA PRO A 238 10.36 14.38 13.67
C PRO A 238 9.41 13.40 12.98
N VAL A 239 9.97 12.30 12.46
CA VAL A 239 9.24 11.26 11.70
C VAL A 239 9.47 9.87 12.30
N MET A 240 8.39 9.17 12.67
CA MET A 240 8.45 7.72 12.86
C MET A 240 7.79 7.03 11.66
N ALA A 241 8.56 6.19 10.95
CA ALA A 241 8.09 5.43 9.80
C ALA A 241 7.80 3.97 10.19
N ILE A 242 6.65 3.46 9.80
CA ILE A 242 6.23 2.08 10.06
C ILE A 242 6.02 1.38 8.71
N GLY A 243 6.69 0.24 8.51
CA GLY A 243 6.55 -0.58 7.31
C GLY A 243 6.32 -2.05 7.61
N GLY A 244 6.05 -2.83 6.57
CA GLY A 244 5.85 -4.28 6.66
C GLY A 244 6.43 -5.01 5.45
N TRP A 245 7.07 -6.16 5.64
CA TRP A 245 7.68 -6.92 4.53
C TRP A 245 6.68 -7.57 3.57
N ALA A 246 5.44 -7.79 4.02
CA ALA A 246 4.36 -8.28 3.17
C ALA A 246 3.48 -7.13 2.61
N ASP A 247 3.86 -5.88 2.88
CA ASP A 247 3.27 -4.67 2.33
C ASP A 247 3.98 -4.25 1.02
N SER A 248 3.34 -3.40 0.23
CA SER A 248 3.92 -2.91 -1.04
C SER A 248 4.87 -1.73 -0.87
N TYR A 249 4.71 -0.93 0.18
CA TYR A 249 5.43 0.34 0.40
C TYR A 249 6.74 0.15 1.17
N THR A 250 7.36 -1.03 1.05
CA THR A 250 8.58 -1.40 1.78
C THR A 250 9.76 -0.48 1.51
N ASN A 251 9.85 0.04 0.28
CA ASN A 251 11.02 0.78 -0.18
C ASN A 251 11.11 2.19 0.44
N ALA A 252 9.97 2.82 0.72
CA ALA A 252 9.90 4.18 1.23
C ALA A 252 10.63 4.37 2.56
N VAL A 253 10.58 3.37 3.45
CA VAL A 253 11.25 3.44 4.76
C VAL A 253 12.75 3.62 4.61
N PHE A 254 13.39 2.92 3.66
CA PHE A 254 14.83 3.07 3.40
C PHE A 254 15.15 4.50 2.93
N ARG A 255 14.37 5.03 1.97
CA ARG A 255 14.56 6.39 1.45
C ARG A 255 14.35 7.46 2.54
N LEU A 256 13.33 7.30 3.38
CA LEU A 256 13.05 8.17 4.52
C LEU A 256 14.20 8.15 5.54
N MET A 257 14.71 6.96 5.89
CA MET A 257 15.76 6.77 6.89
C MET A 257 17.17 7.12 6.42
N ASP A 258 17.36 7.27 5.11
CA ASP A 258 18.62 7.73 4.53
C ASP A 258 18.60 9.25 4.25
N ASN A 259 17.49 9.83 3.76
CA ASN A 259 17.49 11.20 3.23
C ASN A 259 16.96 12.33 4.15
N LEU A 260 16.05 12.06 5.09
CA LEU A 260 15.62 13.04 6.10
C LEU A 260 16.74 13.52 7.05
N GLU A 261 16.76 14.79 7.42
CA GLU A 261 17.78 15.31 8.38
C GLU A 261 17.22 15.59 9.79
N VAL A 262 15.95 15.27 9.99
CA VAL A 262 15.21 15.42 11.26
C VAL A 262 15.39 14.18 12.15
N PRO A 263 15.08 14.28 13.46
CA PRO A 263 14.95 13.10 14.32
C PRO A 263 13.98 12.08 13.69
N ARG A 264 14.46 10.87 13.47
CA ARG A 264 13.73 9.85 12.71
C ARG A 264 14.00 8.45 13.24
N LYS A 265 12.95 7.63 13.25
CA LYS A 265 13.04 6.19 13.56
C LYS A 265 12.15 5.38 12.63
N ALA A 266 12.47 4.11 12.47
CA ALA A 266 11.62 3.18 11.75
C ALA A 266 11.43 1.84 12.46
N ILE A 267 10.24 1.26 12.27
CA ILE A 267 9.90 -0.10 12.65
C ILE A 267 9.37 -0.82 11.41
N ILE A 268 10.02 -1.90 11.01
CA ILE A 268 9.59 -2.73 9.86
C ILE A 268 9.31 -4.14 10.35
N GLY A 269 8.05 -4.53 10.39
CA GLY A 269 7.64 -5.88 10.78
C GLY A 269 7.42 -6.81 9.59
N PRO A 270 6.97 -8.04 9.82
CA PRO A 270 6.60 -8.97 8.76
C PRO A 270 5.25 -8.65 8.08
N TRP A 271 4.57 -7.59 8.52
CA TRP A 271 3.16 -7.35 8.28
C TRP A 271 2.83 -7.02 6.82
N ALA A 272 1.56 -7.30 6.47
CA ALA A 272 0.88 -6.81 5.28
C ALA A 272 0.46 -5.33 5.47
N HIS A 273 -0.44 -4.82 4.63
CA HIS A 273 -0.96 -3.45 4.66
C HIS A 273 -1.93 -3.18 5.83
N ILE A 274 -1.45 -3.39 7.06
CA ILE A 274 -2.21 -3.30 8.30
C ILE A 274 -1.41 -2.58 9.39
N TYR A 275 -2.11 -2.01 10.37
CA TYR A 275 -1.43 -1.42 11.52
C TYR A 275 -0.78 -2.52 12.39
N PRO A 276 0.40 -2.28 12.99
CA PRO A 276 1.15 -3.37 13.61
C PRO A 276 0.52 -3.98 14.86
N GLN A 277 -0.39 -3.30 15.56
CA GLN A 277 -1.15 -3.92 16.67
C GLN A 277 -2.12 -5.00 16.22
N ASP A 278 -2.49 -4.98 14.94
CA ASP A 278 -3.29 -5.99 14.24
C ASP A 278 -2.42 -6.76 13.23
N GLY A 279 -1.09 -6.70 13.42
CA GLY A 279 -0.08 -7.17 12.47
C GLY A 279 -0.24 -8.63 12.09
N THR A 280 -0.43 -8.86 10.79
CA THR A 280 -0.44 -10.19 10.17
C THR A 280 0.41 -10.15 8.89
N PRO A 281 1.27 -11.13 8.62
CA PRO A 281 1.67 -12.25 9.48
C PRO A 281 2.17 -11.80 10.86
N GLU A 282 1.91 -12.60 11.90
CA GLU A 282 2.45 -12.40 13.25
C GLU A 282 3.99 -12.50 13.25
N PRO A 283 4.71 -11.89 14.22
CA PRO A 283 4.18 -11.25 15.43
C PRO A 283 3.64 -9.83 15.22
N ALA A 284 2.44 -9.56 15.73
CA ALA A 284 1.95 -8.22 16.00
C ALA A 284 2.73 -7.57 17.18
N ILE A 285 2.73 -6.25 17.26
CA ILE A 285 3.42 -5.50 18.32
C ILE A 285 2.51 -4.47 18.98
N GLY A 286 2.88 -4.02 20.18
CA GLY A 286 2.32 -2.88 20.88
C GLY A 286 2.60 -1.53 20.23
N PHE A 287 2.19 -1.36 18.97
CA PHE A 287 2.35 -0.12 18.21
C PHE A 287 1.74 1.08 18.93
N LEU A 288 0.57 0.92 19.55
CA LEU A 288 -0.07 2.03 20.27
C LEU A 288 0.75 2.46 21.50
N GLN A 289 1.48 1.54 22.14
CA GLN A 289 2.42 1.86 23.21
C GLN A 289 3.65 2.59 22.68
N GLU A 290 4.22 2.13 21.56
CA GLU A 290 5.35 2.83 20.91
C GLU A 290 4.95 4.24 20.44
N ALA A 291 3.76 4.38 19.88
CA ALA A 291 3.22 5.66 19.45
C ALA A 291 2.99 6.61 20.64
N VAL A 292 2.46 6.14 21.77
CA VAL A 292 2.33 6.97 22.98
C VAL A 292 3.70 7.49 23.45
N ARG A 293 4.74 6.65 23.49
CA ARG A 293 6.10 7.09 23.85
C ARG A 293 6.61 8.18 22.90
N TRP A 294 6.36 8.02 21.60
CA TRP A 294 6.71 9.01 20.58
C TRP A 294 5.97 10.35 20.80
N TRP A 295 4.68 10.28 21.07
CA TRP A 295 3.87 11.46 21.33
C TRP A 295 4.23 12.15 22.64
N ASP A 296 4.53 11.39 23.69
CA ASP A 296 4.89 11.95 25.00
C ASP A 296 6.18 12.78 24.86
N HIS A 297 7.14 12.29 24.09
CA HIS A 297 8.38 13.01 23.83
C HIS A 297 8.14 14.30 23.02
N TRP A 298 7.49 14.20 21.85
CA TRP A 298 7.42 15.33 20.91
C TRP A 298 6.28 16.32 21.15
N LEU A 299 5.17 15.87 21.73
CA LEU A 299 3.98 16.69 21.93
C LEU A 299 3.85 17.20 23.37
N LYS A 300 4.36 16.45 24.36
CA LYS A 300 4.36 16.85 25.78
C LYS A 300 5.73 17.29 26.29
N GLY A 301 6.81 17.01 25.56
CA GLY A 301 8.17 17.34 25.98
C GLY A 301 8.68 16.45 27.12
N GLU A 302 8.13 15.24 27.26
CA GLU A 302 8.55 14.29 28.28
C GLU A 302 9.92 13.68 27.92
N ASP A 303 10.79 13.60 28.91
CA ASP A 303 12.08 12.92 28.78
C ASP A 303 11.85 11.41 28.96
N ASN A 304 11.87 10.68 27.85
CA ASN A 304 11.66 9.24 27.80
C ASN A 304 12.63 8.59 26.81
N ASP A 305 12.59 7.27 26.74
CA ASP A 305 13.53 6.42 25.99
C ASP A 305 13.12 6.18 24.53
N VAL A 306 12.19 6.95 23.94
CA VAL A 306 11.70 6.66 22.57
C VAL A 306 12.81 6.76 21.51
N LEU A 307 13.77 7.65 21.73
CA LEU A 307 14.92 7.81 20.86
C LEU A 307 16.03 6.78 21.11
N ASP A 308 16.00 6.07 22.24
CA ASP A 308 17.02 5.09 22.60
C ASP A 308 17.03 3.87 21.66
N GLY A 309 18.21 3.26 21.49
CA GLY A 309 18.41 2.14 20.59
C GLY A 309 18.45 2.53 19.11
N PRO A 310 18.35 1.55 18.21
CA PRO A 310 18.68 1.74 16.79
C PRO A 310 17.70 2.64 16.05
N ARG A 311 18.21 3.33 15.01
CA ARG A 311 17.40 4.13 14.07
C ARG A 311 16.32 3.27 13.42
N VAL A 312 16.65 2.05 13.01
CA VAL A 312 15.71 1.10 12.42
C VAL A 312 15.65 -0.18 13.24
N GLN A 313 14.44 -0.60 13.60
CA GLN A 313 14.14 -1.92 14.12
C GLN A 313 13.43 -2.71 13.02
N ALA A 314 14.05 -3.81 12.57
CA ALA A 314 13.56 -4.59 11.45
C ALA A 314 13.35 -6.05 11.84
N TRP A 315 12.28 -6.67 11.35
CA TRP A 315 12.07 -8.11 11.47
C TRP A 315 12.95 -8.85 10.46
N MET A 316 13.94 -9.61 10.91
CA MET A 316 14.75 -10.45 10.04
C MET A 316 13.99 -11.74 9.73
N ASN A 317 13.50 -11.89 8.50
CA ASN A 317 12.77 -13.10 8.13
C ASN A 317 13.70 -14.31 8.09
N GLU A 318 13.23 -15.40 8.66
CA GLU A 318 13.80 -16.72 8.43
C GLU A 318 13.11 -17.42 7.25
N SER A 319 13.87 -18.28 6.57
CA SER A 319 13.29 -19.09 5.50
C SER A 319 12.18 -19.99 6.05
N GLN A 320 11.10 -20.04 5.29
CA GLN A 320 10.00 -20.95 5.54
C GLN A 320 9.47 -21.51 4.24
N ARG A 321 8.80 -22.66 4.34
CA ARG A 321 8.16 -23.30 3.20
C ARG A 321 7.16 -22.34 2.55
N PRO A 322 7.14 -22.21 1.22
CA PRO A 322 6.20 -21.32 0.55
C PRO A 322 4.76 -21.76 0.79
N SER A 323 3.92 -20.78 1.11
CA SER A 323 2.49 -20.95 1.35
C SER A 323 1.79 -19.64 1.02
N SER A 324 0.62 -19.73 0.37
CA SER A 324 -0.27 -18.58 0.17
C SER A 324 -1.03 -18.19 1.45
N GLN A 325 -0.88 -18.99 2.51
CA GLN A 325 -1.40 -18.72 3.84
C GLN A 325 -0.20 -18.58 4.79
N ARG A 326 0.15 -17.34 5.13
CA ARG A 326 1.23 -17.01 6.07
C ARG A 326 0.65 -16.30 7.29
N PRO A 327 0.07 -17.02 8.26
CA PRO A 327 -0.43 -16.39 9.48
C PRO A 327 0.68 -15.90 10.41
N THR A 328 1.89 -16.47 10.28
CA THR A 328 3.07 -16.14 11.09
C THR A 328 4.29 -16.06 10.18
N ALA A 329 5.22 -15.16 10.49
CA ALA A 329 6.54 -15.10 9.88
C ALA A 329 7.62 -15.46 10.93
N PRO A 330 8.39 -16.54 10.74
CA PRO A 330 9.52 -16.83 11.62
C PRO A 330 10.62 -15.79 11.41
N GLY A 331 11.36 -15.51 12.48
CA GLY A 331 12.36 -14.46 12.47
C GLY A 331 12.67 -13.91 13.86
N GLU A 332 13.44 -12.84 13.88
CA GLU A 332 13.76 -12.08 15.08
C GLU A 332 13.91 -10.59 14.79
N TRP A 333 13.80 -9.75 15.81
CA TRP A 333 14.05 -8.32 15.69
C TRP A 333 15.55 -8.02 15.65
N ILE A 334 15.93 -7.16 14.72
CA ILE A 334 17.31 -6.69 14.55
C ILE A 334 17.37 -5.17 14.57
N GLY A 335 18.49 -4.64 15.06
CA GLY A 335 18.78 -3.20 15.08
C GLY A 335 19.72 -2.80 13.96
N ILE A 336 19.39 -1.69 13.28
CA ILE A 336 20.27 -1.04 12.31
C ILE A 336 20.53 0.39 12.76
N GLU A 337 21.80 0.70 13.00
CA GLU A 337 22.28 2.03 13.34
C GLU A 337 22.73 2.79 12.07
N GLY A 338 22.56 4.11 12.08
CA GLY A 338 23.00 4.96 10.98
C GLY A 338 22.19 4.79 9.70
N ASP A 339 22.85 5.01 8.55
CA ASP A 339 22.22 4.95 7.23
C ASP A 339 22.07 3.50 6.77
N THR A 340 20.92 3.17 6.20
CA THR A 340 20.55 1.78 5.89
C THR A 340 21.48 1.15 4.87
N ALA A 341 21.96 1.92 3.88
CA ALA A 341 22.94 1.46 2.91
C ALA A 341 24.33 1.17 3.53
N ALA A 342 24.72 1.92 4.56
CA ALA A 342 26.03 1.76 5.22
C ALA A 342 26.09 0.52 6.14
N ALA A 343 24.93 -0.05 6.49
CA ALA A 343 24.83 -1.26 7.31
C ALA A 343 25.14 -2.56 6.56
N THR A 344 25.49 -2.47 5.27
CA THR A 344 25.60 -3.64 4.38
C THR A 344 26.83 -3.56 3.49
N THR A 345 27.35 -4.73 3.11
CA THR A 345 28.42 -4.86 2.12
C THR A 345 27.84 -5.51 0.86
N PRO A 346 28.07 -4.93 -0.33
CA PRO A 346 27.56 -5.51 -1.56
C PRO A 346 28.30 -6.82 -1.90
N ARG A 347 27.54 -7.88 -2.18
CA ARG A 347 28.05 -9.11 -2.81
C ARG A 347 27.45 -9.27 -4.20
N THR A 348 28.29 -9.50 -5.19
CA THR A 348 27.88 -9.64 -6.59
C THR A 348 27.89 -11.10 -7.02
N PHE A 349 26.84 -11.50 -7.71
CA PHE A 349 26.70 -12.77 -8.40
C PHE A 349 26.43 -12.52 -9.88
N TRP A 350 26.91 -13.41 -10.74
CA TRP A 350 26.89 -13.28 -12.19
C TRP A 350 26.09 -14.42 -12.82
N LEU A 351 25.24 -14.08 -13.78
CA LEU A 351 24.43 -15.08 -14.47
C LEU A 351 25.26 -15.79 -15.53
N GLN A 352 25.15 -17.11 -15.58
CA GLN A 352 25.57 -17.97 -16.68
C GLN A 352 24.41 -18.89 -17.03
N ARG A 353 24.38 -19.55 -18.19
CA ARG A 353 23.19 -20.32 -18.60
C ARG A 353 22.74 -21.33 -17.52
N GLY A 354 21.61 -21.04 -16.87
CA GLY A 354 21.03 -21.84 -15.78
C GLY A 354 21.74 -21.73 -14.43
N GLN A 355 22.78 -20.90 -14.31
CA GLN A 355 23.65 -20.82 -13.13
C GLN A 355 23.84 -19.38 -12.64
N LEU A 356 24.10 -19.23 -11.35
CA LEU A 356 24.43 -17.99 -10.67
C LEU A 356 25.77 -18.17 -9.94
N ASN A 357 26.81 -17.45 -10.35
CA ASN A 357 28.19 -17.68 -9.94
C ASN A 357 28.82 -16.47 -9.24
N ASP A 358 29.84 -16.67 -8.42
CA ASP A 358 30.57 -15.56 -7.75
C ASP A 358 31.53 -14.81 -8.68
N GLN A 359 31.78 -15.32 -9.89
CA GLN A 359 32.71 -14.74 -10.87
C GLN A 359 32.03 -14.53 -12.22
N PRO A 360 32.36 -13.44 -12.93
CA PRO A 360 31.87 -13.22 -14.29
C PRO A 360 32.45 -14.26 -15.25
N ASP A 361 31.72 -14.52 -16.33
CA ASP A 361 32.22 -15.25 -17.49
C ASP A 361 32.03 -14.38 -18.74
N GLU A 362 33.13 -13.85 -19.27
CA GLU A 362 33.14 -13.02 -20.48
C GLU A 362 32.66 -13.78 -21.73
N HIS A 363 32.58 -15.11 -21.65
CA HIS A 363 32.12 -16.00 -22.72
C HIS A 363 30.70 -16.54 -22.51
N ALA A 364 29.97 -16.10 -21.48
CA ALA A 364 28.62 -16.56 -21.17
C ALA A 364 27.61 -16.31 -22.31
N GLY A 365 27.87 -15.28 -23.12
CA GLY A 365 27.16 -14.96 -24.36
C GLY A 365 25.72 -14.48 -24.14
N TRP A 366 24.95 -14.48 -25.23
CA TRP A 366 23.58 -13.94 -25.24
C TRP A 366 22.53 -15.05 -25.08
N GLN A 367 21.47 -14.78 -24.32
CA GLN A 367 20.33 -15.69 -24.14
C GLN A 367 19.00 -14.95 -24.34
N ASN A 368 18.09 -15.57 -25.08
CA ASN A 368 16.75 -15.02 -25.26
C ASN A 368 15.84 -15.36 -24.07
N VAL A 369 15.02 -14.40 -23.67
CA VAL A 369 13.96 -14.51 -22.66
C VAL A 369 12.67 -14.01 -23.31
N CYS A 370 11.65 -14.87 -23.34
CA CYS A 370 10.31 -14.54 -23.83
C CYS A 370 9.31 -15.37 -23.02
N SER A 371 8.63 -14.72 -22.09
CA SER A 371 7.71 -15.38 -21.16
C SER A 371 6.28 -15.41 -21.73
N PRO A 372 5.53 -16.50 -21.48
CA PRO A 372 4.09 -16.51 -21.71
C PRO A 372 3.39 -15.41 -20.88
N GLN A 373 2.33 -14.83 -21.42
CA GLN A 373 1.60 -13.70 -20.81
C GLN A 373 0.97 -14.04 -19.45
N SER A 374 0.82 -15.33 -19.14
CA SER A 374 0.33 -15.86 -17.87
C SER A 374 1.38 -16.00 -16.77
N HIS A 375 2.65 -15.63 -17.01
CA HIS A 375 3.69 -15.64 -15.98
C HIS A 375 3.34 -14.69 -14.82
N GLY A 376 3.32 -15.20 -13.59
CA GLY A 376 3.09 -14.41 -12.37
C GLY A 376 1.82 -14.77 -11.59
N VAL A 377 1.02 -15.73 -12.06
CA VAL A 377 -0.24 -16.18 -11.42
C VAL A 377 -0.02 -16.62 -9.97
N MET A 378 1.15 -17.14 -9.63
CA MET A 378 1.48 -17.59 -8.28
C MET A 378 2.25 -16.54 -7.46
N GLY A 379 2.37 -15.32 -7.98
CA GLY A 379 3.12 -14.20 -7.41
C GLY A 379 2.56 -13.59 -6.12
N GLY A 380 1.29 -13.88 -5.81
CA GLY A 380 0.54 -13.21 -4.74
C GLY A 380 -0.04 -11.87 -5.19
N GLU A 381 -0.60 -11.13 -4.25
CA GLU A 381 -1.10 -9.77 -4.49
C GLU A 381 0.06 -8.75 -4.42
N TRP A 382 -0.10 -7.60 -5.10
CA TRP A 382 0.87 -6.50 -4.97
C TRP A 382 0.82 -5.93 -3.55
N MET A 383 -0.39 -5.61 -3.08
CA MET A 383 -0.68 -5.15 -1.72
C MET A 383 -1.54 -6.18 -0.98
N GLY A 384 -0.92 -6.96 -0.10
CA GLY A 384 -1.66 -7.80 0.83
C GLY A 384 -2.37 -6.96 1.89
N ALA A 385 -3.62 -7.27 2.22
CA ALA A 385 -4.38 -6.68 3.32
C ALA A 385 -4.33 -7.53 4.60
N GLY A 386 -3.61 -8.65 4.60
CA GLY A 386 -3.47 -9.54 5.75
C GLY A 386 -4.49 -10.68 5.76
N VAL A 387 -5.10 -10.99 4.62
CA VAL A 387 -6.09 -12.06 4.49
C VAL A 387 -5.56 -13.27 3.72
N LEU A 388 -6.29 -14.38 3.80
CA LEU A 388 -5.84 -15.67 3.27
C LEU A 388 -5.68 -15.63 1.75
N GLY A 389 -4.57 -16.16 1.24
CA GLY A 389 -4.32 -16.32 -0.19
C GLY A 389 -3.63 -15.14 -0.86
N GLU A 390 -3.17 -14.12 -0.11
CA GLU A 390 -2.48 -12.94 -0.66
C GLU A 390 -0.97 -13.12 -0.77
N SER A 391 -0.40 -13.96 0.09
CA SER A 391 1.03 -14.25 0.06
C SER A 391 1.43 -15.04 -1.19
N PRO A 392 2.65 -14.83 -1.72
CA PRO A 392 3.17 -15.65 -2.80
C PRO A 392 3.17 -17.14 -2.40
N SER A 393 2.64 -17.97 -3.29
CA SER A 393 2.67 -19.43 -3.13
C SER A 393 4.01 -20.00 -3.59
N ASP A 394 4.10 -21.32 -3.78
CA ASP A 394 5.34 -21.94 -4.28
C ASP A 394 5.62 -21.48 -5.72
N GLN A 395 6.79 -20.88 -5.93
CA GLN A 395 7.11 -20.23 -7.20
C GLN A 395 7.50 -21.18 -8.32
N ARG A 396 7.56 -22.50 -8.09
CA ARG A 396 7.89 -23.50 -9.13
C ARG A 396 7.02 -23.43 -10.38
N ILE A 397 5.73 -23.07 -10.23
CA ILE A 397 4.82 -22.93 -11.37
C ILE A 397 5.26 -21.75 -12.25
N ASP A 398 5.50 -20.59 -11.64
CA ASP A 398 5.95 -19.39 -12.36
C ASP A 398 7.39 -19.56 -12.89
N ASP A 399 8.27 -20.26 -12.19
CA ASP A 399 9.62 -20.59 -12.68
C ASP A 399 9.58 -21.39 -13.99
N GLY A 400 8.54 -22.21 -14.21
CA GLY A 400 8.33 -22.92 -15.48
C GLY A 400 7.98 -22.00 -16.66
N LEU A 401 7.65 -20.73 -16.39
CA LEU A 401 7.28 -19.70 -17.38
C LEU A 401 8.33 -18.56 -17.45
N ALA A 402 9.46 -18.73 -16.77
CA ALA A 402 10.56 -17.77 -16.69
C ALA A 402 11.92 -18.43 -16.99
N THR A 403 12.94 -17.61 -17.23
CA THR A 403 14.33 -18.09 -17.36
C THR A 403 15.02 -18.01 -16.01
N CYS A 404 15.38 -19.15 -15.43
CA CYS A 404 15.94 -19.26 -14.08
C CYS A 404 17.47 -19.46 -14.07
N TYR A 405 18.13 -18.89 -13.07
CA TYR A 405 19.56 -18.94 -12.84
C TYR A 405 19.80 -19.26 -11.36
N GLU A 406 20.54 -20.32 -11.06
CA GLU A 406 20.68 -20.82 -9.69
C GLU A 406 22.11 -20.93 -9.22
N SER A 407 22.35 -20.59 -7.95
CA SER A 407 23.65 -20.81 -7.33
C SER A 407 23.88 -22.29 -7.04
N GLU A 408 25.14 -22.66 -6.79
CA GLU A 408 25.41 -23.85 -5.97
C GLU A 408 24.77 -23.70 -4.57
N PRO A 409 24.51 -24.80 -3.85
CA PRO A 409 24.02 -24.72 -2.48
C PRO A 409 24.95 -23.83 -1.66
N LEU A 410 24.37 -22.90 -0.93
CA LEU A 410 25.11 -22.02 -0.04
C LEU A 410 25.85 -22.85 1.01
N GLN A 411 27.16 -22.66 1.12
CA GLN A 411 27.96 -23.36 2.13
C GLN A 411 27.63 -22.86 3.54
N ASP A 412 27.41 -21.55 3.65
CA ASP A 412 27.08 -20.85 4.88
C ASP A 412 25.79 -20.05 4.70
N MET A 413 25.12 -19.73 5.81
CA MET A 413 23.96 -18.86 5.81
C MET A 413 24.31 -17.49 5.20
N LEU A 414 23.48 -17.00 4.29
CA LEU A 414 23.60 -15.64 3.72
C LEU A 414 22.49 -14.76 4.28
N THR A 415 22.85 -13.64 4.89
CA THR A 415 21.89 -12.65 5.41
C THR A 415 21.91 -11.39 4.56
N ILE A 416 20.73 -10.90 4.17
CA ILE A 416 20.57 -9.64 3.45
C ILE A 416 19.63 -8.69 4.21
N TYR A 417 19.88 -7.40 4.09
CA TYR A 417 19.02 -6.32 4.56
C TYR A 417 19.10 -5.17 3.55
N GLY A 418 17.99 -4.64 3.06
CA GLY A 418 18.00 -3.52 2.11
C GLY A 418 17.51 -3.91 0.72
N LEU A 419 17.95 -3.14 -0.28
CA LEU A 419 17.43 -3.16 -1.66
C LEU A 419 18.37 -3.97 -2.59
N PRO A 420 18.00 -5.19 -3.01
CA PRO A 420 18.78 -5.92 -4.02
C PRO A 420 18.73 -5.21 -5.38
N GLN A 421 19.80 -5.35 -6.17
CA GLN A 421 19.92 -4.71 -7.48
C GLN A 421 20.28 -5.73 -8.54
N PHE A 422 19.68 -5.62 -9.72
CA PHE A 422 20.04 -6.39 -10.90
C PHE A 422 20.45 -5.44 -12.03
N SER A 423 21.60 -5.70 -12.66
CA SER A 423 22.10 -4.90 -13.78
C SER A 423 22.42 -5.80 -14.96
N VAL A 424 22.09 -5.36 -16.17
CA VAL A 424 22.34 -6.14 -17.38
C VAL A 424 22.33 -5.28 -18.66
N ALA A 425 23.12 -5.68 -19.65
CA ALA A 425 22.99 -5.24 -21.02
C ALA A 425 22.02 -6.18 -21.77
N LEU A 426 21.06 -5.62 -22.50
CA LEU A 426 20.11 -6.43 -23.27
C LEU A 426 19.67 -5.76 -24.56
N LYS A 427 18.99 -6.51 -25.42
CA LYS A 427 18.29 -6.04 -26.63
C LYS A 427 16.83 -6.46 -26.56
N SER A 428 15.95 -5.67 -27.16
CA SER A 428 14.56 -6.06 -27.42
C SER A 428 14.33 -6.19 -28.92
N ASP A 429 13.45 -7.09 -29.34
CA ASP A 429 12.94 -7.15 -30.72
C ASP A 429 11.73 -6.23 -30.96
N LYS A 430 11.19 -5.61 -29.90
CA LYS A 430 10.08 -4.66 -29.91
C LYS A 430 10.48 -3.28 -29.39
N PRO A 431 9.77 -2.21 -29.82
CA PRO A 431 10.02 -0.85 -29.35
C PRO A 431 9.59 -0.60 -27.90
N ALA A 432 8.77 -1.48 -27.31
CA ALA A 432 8.37 -1.42 -25.92
C ALA A 432 8.41 -2.83 -25.31
N ALA A 433 8.99 -2.95 -24.12
CA ALA A 433 9.15 -4.22 -23.42
C ALA A 433 9.32 -3.97 -21.92
N MET A 434 9.09 -5.00 -21.11
CA MET A 434 9.35 -4.99 -19.67
C MET A 434 10.39 -6.05 -19.34
N LEU A 435 11.26 -5.76 -18.37
CA LEU A 435 12.08 -6.77 -17.69
C LEU A 435 11.58 -6.93 -16.26
N TYR A 436 11.17 -8.15 -15.91
CA TYR A 436 10.90 -8.58 -14.53
C TYR A 436 12.06 -9.42 -13.99
N VAL A 437 12.40 -9.19 -12.73
CA VAL A 437 13.44 -9.90 -11.99
C VAL A 437 12.90 -10.36 -10.65
N ARG A 438 13.01 -11.65 -10.34
CA ARG A 438 12.68 -12.22 -9.02
C ARG A 438 13.92 -12.81 -8.37
N LEU A 439 14.11 -12.50 -7.10
CA LEU A 439 15.02 -13.20 -6.19
C LEU A 439 14.23 -14.20 -5.34
N SER A 440 14.67 -15.45 -5.34
CA SER A 440 14.04 -16.53 -4.58
C SER A 440 15.05 -17.30 -3.73
N ASP A 441 14.52 -17.85 -2.64
CA ASP A 441 15.16 -18.83 -1.78
C ASP A 441 14.66 -20.23 -2.14
N VAL A 442 15.56 -21.10 -2.58
CA VAL A 442 15.26 -22.47 -3.02
C VAL A 442 15.72 -23.45 -1.97
N ALA A 443 14.76 -24.15 -1.35
CA ALA A 443 15.02 -25.17 -0.35
C ALA A 443 15.65 -26.44 -0.97
N GLU A 444 16.26 -27.28 -0.13
CA GLU A 444 16.90 -28.54 -0.56
C GLU A 444 15.92 -29.52 -1.24
N ASP A 445 14.62 -29.46 -0.91
CA ASP A 445 13.57 -30.25 -1.55
C ASP A 445 13.04 -29.64 -2.86
N GLY A 446 13.58 -28.49 -3.25
CA GLY A 446 13.21 -27.73 -4.45
C GLY A 446 12.01 -26.81 -4.28
N ALA A 447 11.43 -26.65 -3.07
CA ALA A 447 10.42 -25.63 -2.83
C ALA A 447 11.01 -24.22 -3.00
N VAL A 448 10.24 -23.30 -3.63
CA VAL A 448 10.75 -21.97 -3.98
C VAL A 448 9.93 -20.88 -3.31
N THR A 449 10.57 -20.11 -2.43
CA THR A 449 10.00 -18.93 -1.78
C THR A 449 10.45 -17.65 -2.48
N ARG A 450 9.50 -16.80 -2.89
CA ARG A 450 9.80 -15.44 -3.35
C ARG A 450 10.34 -14.62 -2.18
N VAL A 451 11.54 -14.06 -2.33
CA VAL A 451 12.19 -13.21 -1.32
C VAL A 451 12.02 -11.73 -1.68
N SER A 452 12.30 -11.37 -2.92
CA SER A 452 12.12 -10.01 -3.43
C SER A 452 11.94 -10.04 -4.94
N HIS A 453 11.46 -8.93 -5.51
CA HIS A 453 11.24 -8.78 -6.94
C HIS A 453 11.25 -7.31 -7.36
N GLY A 454 11.43 -7.07 -8.65
CA GLY A 454 11.40 -5.74 -9.25
C GLY A 454 11.17 -5.85 -10.76
N TRP A 455 10.73 -4.75 -11.36
CA TRP A 455 10.53 -4.67 -12.80
C TRP A 455 10.73 -3.26 -13.31
N VAL A 456 10.95 -3.15 -14.62
CA VAL A 456 11.09 -1.86 -15.30
C VAL A 456 10.51 -1.93 -16.71
N ASN A 457 9.79 -0.87 -17.10
CA ASN A 457 9.43 -0.58 -18.48
C ASN A 457 10.67 -0.06 -19.21
N LEU A 458 11.15 -0.81 -20.20
CA LEU A 458 12.39 -0.50 -20.90
C LEU A 458 12.30 0.77 -21.77
N SER A 459 11.08 1.25 -22.08
CA SER A 459 10.91 2.55 -22.72
C SER A 459 11.18 3.73 -21.78
N HIS A 460 11.37 3.48 -20.48
CA HIS A 460 11.56 4.51 -19.45
C HIS A 460 13.02 4.55 -18.94
N LEU A 461 13.97 3.87 -19.62
CA LEU A 461 15.39 3.82 -19.21
C LEU A 461 16.07 5.20 -19.19
N GLN A 462 15.57 6.17 -19.96
CA GLN A 462 16.10 7.54 -20.00
C GLN A 462 15.41 8.48 -18.99
N GLY A 463 14.60 7.93 -18.08
CA GLY A 463 13.82 8.66 -17.09
C GLY A 463 12.35 8.26 -17.14
N GLN A 464 11.70 8.26 -15.96
CA GLN A 464 10.27 7.96 -15.82
C GLN A 464 9.38 9.13 -16.27
N ASP A 465 9.96 10.30 -16.55
CA ASP A 465 9.28 11.51 -17.01
C ASP A 465 9.05 11.56 -18.53
N ARG A 466 9.55 10.54 -19.25
CA ARG A 466 9.50 10.47 -20.71
C ARG A 466 9.38 9.04 -21.18
N HIS A 467 8.66 8.86 -22.28
CA HIS A 467 8.64 7.59 -23.00
C HIS A 467 9.59 7.66 -24.20
N THR A 468 10.64 6.84 -24.19
CA THR A 468 11.57 6.69 -25.32
C THR A 468 11.51 5.26 -25.84
N PRO A 469 10.88 5.02 -27.01
CA PRO A 469 10.83 3.70 -27.59
C PRO A 469 12.24 3.11 -27.79
N LEU A 470 12.39 1.82 -27.55
CA LEU A 470 13.61 1.09 -27.89
C LEU A 470 13.77 1.01 -29.42
N THR A 471 15.01 1.02 -29.90
CA THR A 471 15.32 0.58 -31.26
C THR A 471 15.49 -0.95 -31.26
N PRO A 472 14.67 -1.72 -32.00
CA PRO A 472 14.82 -3.17 -32.04
C PRO A 472 16.24 -3.61 -32.41
N GLY A 473 16.81 -4.51 -31.61
CA GLY A 473 18.18 -5.05 -31.79
C GLY A 473 19.32 -4.17 -31.24
N GLU A 474 19.04 -2.96 -30.78
CA GLU A 474 20.03 -2.09 -30.12
C GLU A 474 20.28 -2.55 -28.68
N THR A 475 21.55 -2.55 -28.27
CA THR A 475 21.94 -2.89 -26.90
C THR A 475 21.70 -1.71 -25.97
N VAL A 476 20.95 -1.92 -24.91
CA VAL A 476 20.70 -0.96 -23.83
C VAL A 476 21.19 -1.50 -22.49
N GLN A 477 21.59 -0.60 -21.58
CA GLN A 477 21.92 -0.94 -20.19
C GLN A 477 20.70 -0.77 -19.31
N VAL A 478 20.43 -1.77 -18.47
CA VAL A 478 19.23 -1.84 -17.63
C VAL A 478 19.64 -2.08 -16.19
N ASN A 479 19.05 -1.31 -15.29
CA ASN A 479 19.13 -1.53 -13.84
C ASN A 479 17.72 -1.74 -13.30
N VAL A 480 17.54 -2.79 -12.50
CA VAL A 480 16.29 -3.11 -11.82
C VAL A 480 16.59 -3.13 -10.33
N GLN A 481 15.98 -2.21 -9.59
CA GLN A 481 15.91 -2.30 -8.14
C GLN A 481 14.83 -3.32 -7.77
N LEU A 482 15.16 -4.23 -6.87
CA LEU A 482 14.19 -5.14 -6.25
C LEU A 482 13.75 -4.56 -4.90
N ASP A 483 12.55 -4.95 -4.45
CA ASP A 483 11.97 -4.45 -3.22
C ASP A 483 12.81 -4.76 -1.98
N GLY A 484 12.78 -3.85 -1.01
CA GLY A 484 13.55 -3.93 0.22
C GLY A 484 13.11 -5.12 1.09
N ILE A 485 14.07 -5.84 1.65
CA ILE A 485 13.79 -7.00 2.51
C ILE A 485 14.90 -7.22 3.53
N ALA A 486 14.54 -7.84 4.67
CA ALA A 486 15.47 -8.49 5.59
C ALA A 486 15.24 -10.01 5.52
N TRP A 487 16.24 -10.79 5.08
CA TRP A 487 16.08 -12.23 4.84
C TRP A 487 17.35 -13.02 5.15
N ARG A 488 17.18 -14.23 5.70
CA ARG A 488 18.21 -15.25 5.86
C ARG A 488 18.00 -16.42 4.91
N PHE A 489 18.95 -16.61 4.00
CA PHE A 489 19.07 -17.82 3.20
C PHE A 489 19.86 -18.87 3.99
N PRO A 490 19.27 -20.05 4.31
CA PRO A 490 19.96 -21.10 5.03
C PRO A 490 21.14 -21.68 4.26
N ALA A 491 22.12 -22.26 4.97
CA ALA A 491 23.10 -23.16 4.33
C ALA A 491 22.36 -24.36 3.72
N GLY A 492 22.83 -24.85 2.57
CA GLY A 492 22.18 -25.91 1.78
C GLY A 492 21.11 -25.41 0.81
N HIS A 493 20.53 -24.24 1.05
CA HIS A 493 19.61 -23.61 0.09
C HIS A 493 20.36 -22.99 -1.10
N ARG A 494 19.63 -22.63 -2.16
CA ARG A 494 20.18 -21.92 -3.32
C ARG A 494 19.54 -20.55 -3.48
N LEU A 495 20.32 -19.61 -4.02
CA LEU A 495 19.80 -18.37 -4.58
C LEU A 495 19.29 -18.66 -5.99
N ARG A 496 18.07 -18.20 -6.31
CA ARG A 496 17.55 -18.22 -7.68
C ARG A 496 17.20 -16.81 -8.13
N VAL A 497 17.65 -16.46 -9.33
CA VAL A 497 17.17 -15.31 -10.10
C VAL A 497 16.30 -15.81 -11.24
N SER A 498 15.08 -15.29 -11.35
CA SER A 498 14.19 -15.59 -12.49
C SER A 498 13.96 -14.32 -13.30
N LEU A 499 14.18 -14.39 -14.61
CA LEU A 499 13.94 -13.30 -15.58
C LEU A 499 12.69 -13.60 -16.41
N ALA A 500 11.83 -12.60 -16.57
CA ALA A 500 10.63 -12.69 -17.40
C ALA A 500 10.33 -11.37 -18.13
N THR A 501 9.49 -11.45 -19.16
CA THR A 501 9.08 -10.28 -19.98
C THR A 501 7.69 -9.74 -19.66
N THR A 502 7.00 -10.34 -18.67
CA THR A 502 5.65 -10.01 -18.19
C THR A 502 5.48 -10.48 -16.75
N TYR A 503 4.50 -9.93 -16.01
CA TYR A 503 4.19 -10.36 -14.64
C TYR A 503 2.70 -10.14 -14.31
N TRP A 504 1.85 -10.95 -14.92
CA TRP A 504 0.40 -10.92 -14.78
C TRP A 504 -0.05 -11.92 -13.69
N PRO A 505 -1.07 -11.62 -12.85
CA PRO A 505 -2.04 -10.53 -12.94
C PRO A 505 -1.62 -9.23 -12.25
N MET A 506 -0.40 -9.11 -11.72
CA MET A 506 0.00 -7.92 -10.97
C MET A 506 0.17 -6.68 -11.87
N VAL A 507 0.87 -6.87 -12.98
CA VAL A 507 1.19 -5.82 -13.95
C VAL A 507 0.35 -6.02 -15.20
N TRP A 508 -0.19 -4.92 -15.75
CA TRP A 508 -0.87 -4.98 -17.04
C TRP A 508 0.13 -5.29 -18.17
N PRO A 509 -0.13 -6.27 -19.06
CA PRO A 509 0.83 -6.70 -20.08
C PRO A 509 1.15 -5.60 -21.09
N MET A 510 2.39 -5.57 -21.61
CA MET A 510 2.78 -4.70 -22.75
C MET A 510 1.92 -4.95 -23.98
N ALA A 511 1.80 -3.99 -24.91
CA ALA A 511 0.93 -4.13 -26.08
C ALA A 511 1.38 -5.24 -27.06
N GLU A 512 2.68 -5.58 -27.05
CA GLU A 512 3.26 -6.64 -27.86
C GLU A 512 4.10 -7.57 -26.99
N ALA A 513 4.12 -8.87 -27.33
CA ALA A 513 5.01 -9.83 -26.69
C ALA A 513 6.44 -9.64 -27.23
N ALA A 514 7.31 -9.10 -26.39
CA ALA A 514 8.72 -8.88 -26.71
C ALA A 514 9.60 -10.06 -26.30
N THR A 515 10.61 -10.34 -27.13
CA THR A 515 11.75 -11.19 -26.79
C THR A 515 12.93 -10.32 -26.39
N LEU A 516 13.47 -10.55 -25.20
CA LEU A 516 14.69 -9.91 -24.74
C LEU A 516 15.90 -10.81 -24.99
N SER A 517 16.91 -10.33 -25.71
CA SER A 517 18.22 -10.98 -25.75
C SER A 517 19.10 -10.38 -24.66
N VAL A 518 19.40 -11.17 -23.63
CA VAL A 518 20.15 -10.77 -22.43
C VAL A 518 21.62 -11.15 -22.59
N ASP A 519 22.53 -10.21 -22.36
CA ASP A 519 23.97 -10.46 -22.34
C ASP A 519 24.41 -10.98 -20.96
N LEU A 520 24.62 -12.29 -20.86
CA LEU A 520 24.95 -12.94 -19.59
C LEU A 520 26.31 -12.51 -19.04
N ALA A 521 27.25 -12.09 -19.90
CA ALA A 521 28.55 -11.59 -19.45
C ALA A 521 28.44 -10.28 -18.65
N SER A 522 27.36 -9.52 -18.84
CA SER A 522 27.07 -8.27 -18.13
C SER A 522 26.03 -8.42 -17.01
N ALA A 523 25.33 -9.56 -16.96
CA ALA A 523 24.19 -9.77 -16.10
C ALA A 523 24.64 -10.09 -14.67
N GLN A 524 24.37 -9.18 -13.74
CA GLN A 524 24.78 -9.29 -12.34
C GLN A 524 23.63 -9.02 -11.37
N LEU A 525 23.56 -9.84 -10.32
CA LEU A 525 22.77 -9.62 -9.12
C LEU A 525 23.70 -9.10 -8.03
N ARG A 526 23.36 -7.95 -7.43
CA ARG A 526 24.07 -7.36 -6.29
C ARG A 526 23.17 -7.41 -5.07
N LEU A 527 23.60 -8.16 -4.05
CA LEU A 527 22.88 -8.33 -2.79
C LEU A 527 23.49 -7.43 -1.70
N PRO A 528 22.66 -6.76 -0.87
CA PRO A 528 23.12 -6.00 0.29
C PRO A 528 23.33 -6.94 1.48
N VAL A 529 24.52 -7.52 1.57
CA VAL A 529 24.84 -8.54 2.58
C VAL A 529 25.08 -7.88 3.93
N CYS A 530 24.42 -8.39 4.97
CA CYS A 530 24.61 -7.97 6.35
C CYS A 530 25.55 -8.97 7.04
N GLU A 531 26.83 -8.62 7.19
CA GLU A 531 27.84 -9.50 7.81
C GLU A 531 27.66 -9.62 9.33
N SER A 532 27.18 -8.56 9.99
CA SER A 532 26.89 -8.54 11.41
C SER A 532 25.44 -8.11 11.64
N VAL A 533 24.62 -9.07 12.07
CA VAL A 533 23.28 -8.78 12.57
C VAL A 533 23.38 -8.45 14.05
N GLN A 534 22.71 -7.39 14.51
CA GLN A 534 22.55 -7.07 15.92
C GLN A 534 21.13 -7.46 16.36
N PRO A 535 20.92 -8.64 16.98
CA PRO A 535 19.64 -8.97 17.58
C PRO A 535 19.28 -7.97 18.68
N ILE A 536 18.00 -7.62 18.74
CA ILE A 536 17.44 -6.76 19.78
C ILE A 536 16.16 -7.39 20.32
N ALA A 537 15.68 -6.93 21.48
CA ALA A 537 14.38 -7.38 22.00
C ALA A 537 13.22 -7.00 21.06
N GLY A 538 13.38 -5.89 20.33
CA GLY A 538 12.36 -5.32 19.45
C GLY A 538 11.31 -4.49 20.20
N PRO A 539 10.28 -4.02 19.48
CA PRO A 539 9.13 -3.33 20.08
C PRO A 539 8.37 -4.24 21.04
N ASN A 540 7.52 -3.65 21.87
CA ASN A 540 6.69 -4.40 22.82
C ASN A 540 5.90 -5.52 22.10
N PRO A 541 6.04 -6.81 22.44
CA PRO A 541 5.37 -7.92 21.75
C PRO A 541 3.92 -8.15 22.23
N HIS A 542 3.41 -7.32 23.14
CA HIS A 542 2.08 -7.45 23.73
C HIS A 542 1.18 -6.31 23.25
N PRO A 543 0.53 -6.44 22.07
CA PRO A 543 -0.35 -5.42 21.56
C PRO A 543 -1.52 -5.16 22.51
N LYS A 544 -1.79 -3.86 22.77
CA LYS A 544 -2.92 -3.41 23.57
C LYS A 544 -3.73 -2.38 22.80
N THR A 545 -5.05 -2.35 23.03
CA THR A 545 -5.96 -1.36 22.45
C THR A 545 -7.02 -0.92 23.45
N ALA A 546 -7.71 0.18 23.17
CA ALA A 546 -8.98 0.48 23.83
C ALA A 546 -10.08 -0.50 23.36
N PRO A 547 -11.29 -0.45 23.96
CA PRO A 547 -12.40 -1.31 23.56
C PRO A 547 -12.73 -1.20 22.07
N ASP A 548 -13.08 -2.34 21.49
CA ASP A 548 -13.53 -2.42 20.10
C ASP A 548 -14.88 -1.72 19.91
N THR A 549 -15.20 -1.44 18.64
CA THR A 549 -16.47 -0.81 18.29
C THR A 549 -17.67 -1.68 18.62
N PRO A 550 -18.71 -1.14 19.30
CA PRO A 550 -19.99 -1.80 19.44
C PRO A 550 -20.63 -2.08 18.08
N LEU A 551 -20.60 -3.34 17.66
CA LEU A 551 -21.19 -3.78 16.41
C LEU A 551 -21.82 -5.16 16.54
N THR A 552 -22.86 -5.38 15.75
CA THR A 552 -23.51 -6.68 15.57
C THR A 552 -23.18 -7.22 14.19
N VAL A 553 -22.50 -8.38 14.12
CA VAL A 553 -22.29 -9.11 12.87
C VAL A 553 -23.59 -9.80 12.48
N LEU A 554 -24.14 -9.44 11.32
CA LEU A 554 -25.39 -9.95 10.78
C LEU A 554 -25.17 -11.22 9.94
N SER A 555 -24.06 -11.29 9.21
CA SER A 555 -23.63 -12.48 8.49
C SER A 555 -22.09 -12.53 8.37
N PRO A 556 -21.49 -13.73 8.36
CA PRO A 556 -20.05 -13.86 8.19
C PRO A 556 -19.65 -13.50 6.75
N GLY A 557 -18.49 -12.88 6.62
CA GLY A 557 -17.87 -12.60 5.33
C GLY A 557 -16.94 -13.73 4.90
N ARG A 558 -16.46 -13.66 3.66
CA ARG A 558 -15.38 -14.53 3.16
C ARG A 558 -14.61 -13.87 2.03
N VAL A 559 -13.40 -14.35 1.81
CA VAL A 559 -12.62 -14.04 0.60
C VAL A 559 -12.21 -15.34 -0.07
N ASP A 560 -12.58 -15.49 -1.32
CA ASP A 560 -12.21 -16.61 -2.18
C ASP A 560 -11.18 -16.16 -3.22
N ARG A 561 -10.17 -16.99 -3.45
CA ARG A 561 -9.15 -16.79 -4.49
C ARG A 561 -8.95 -18.06 -5.28
N HIS A 562 -9.03 -17.99 -6.60
CA HIS A 562 -8.78 -19.13 -7.46
C HIS A 562 -8.20 -18.73 -8.81
N ALA A 563 -7.36 -19.60 -9.34
CA ALA A 563 -6.87 -19.54 -10.71
C ALA A 563 -7.36 -20.78 -11.47
N SER A 564 -7.78 -20.61 -12.73
CA SER A 564 -8.14 -21.70 -13.63
C SER A 564 -7.46 -21.53 -14.99
N TYR A 565 -7.19 -22.66 -15.64
CA TYR A 565 -6.58 -22.72 -16.96
C TYR A 565 -7.48 -23.50 -17.91
N ASP A 566 -7.95 -22.83 -18.96
CA ASP A 566 -8.65 -23.47 -20.07
C ASP A 566 -7.65 -23.98 -21.11
N ILE A 567 -7.52 -25.31 -21.17
CA ILE A 567 -6.60 -26.02 -22.06
C ILE A 567 -6.95 -25.81 -23.53
N VAL A 568 -8.23 -25.62 -23.87
CA VAL A 568 -8.69 -25.48 -25.26
C VAL A 568 -8.31 -24.12 -25.83
N THR A 569 -8.40 -23.08 -25.00
CA THR A 569 -8.20 -21.68 -25.41
C THR A 569 -6.86 -21.10 -24.95
N ASP A 570 -6.01 -21.88 -24.29
CA ASP A 570 -4.75 -21.42 -23.66
C ASP A 570 -4.96 -20.16 -22.82
N THR A 571 -6.06 -20.13 -22.05
CA THR A 571 -6.50 -18.94 -21.30
C THR A 571 -6.49 -19.19 -19.81
N TRP A 572 -5.82 -18.29 -19.08
CA TRP A 572 -5.83 -18.25 -17.63
C TRP A 572 -6.89 -17.27 -17.14
N THR A 573 -7.56 -17.64 -16.05
CA THR A 573 -8.48 -16.77 -15.32
C THR A 573 -8.07 -16.72 -13.85
N TYR A 574 -7.85 -15.52 -13.32
CA TYR A 574 -7.57 -15.27 -11.90
C TYR A 574 -8.75 -14.51 -11.28
N VAL A 575 -9.31 -15.05 -10.20
CA VAL A 575 -10.46 -14.46 -9.51
C VAL A 575 -10.15 -14.24 -8.04
N THR A 576 -10.52 -13.05 -7.57
CA THR A 576 -10.64 -12.73 -6.14
C THR A 576 -12.07 -12.28 -5.88
N GLU A 577 -12.73 -12.87 -4.89
CA GLU A 577 -14.12 -12.57 -4.55
C GLU A 577 -14.26 -12.37 -3.03
N GLY A 578 -14.50 -11.15 -2.60
CA GLY A 578 -14.88 -10.79 -1.23
C GLY A 578 -16.40 -10.67 -1.13
N VAL A 579 -17.00 -11.38 -0.18
CA VAL A 579 -18.44 -11.35 0.10
C VAL A 579 -18.68 -10.89 1.52
N GLY A 580 -19.56 -9.90 1.68
CA GLY A 580 -19.84 -9.27 2.96
C GLY A 580 -18.57 -8.64 3.53
N GLY A 581 -17.86 -7.85 2.74
CA GLY A 581 -16.58 -7.23 3.04
C GLY A 581 -15.57 -7.46 1.91
N VAL A 582 -14.83 -6.43 1.50
CA VAL A 582 -13.77 -6.54 0.47
C VAL A 582 -12.69 -7.53 0.92
N PHE A 583 -12.46 -7.61 2.23
CA PHE A 583 -11.51 -8.50 2.86
C PHE A 583 -12.21 -9.57 3.72
N GLY A 584 -13.52 -9.76 3.55
CA GLY A 584 -14.32 -10.80 4.21
C GLY A 584 -14.68 -10.50 5.66
N GLU A 585 -14.82 -9.22 6.02
CA GLU A 585 -15.08 -8.73 7.38
C GLU A 585 -16.44 -9.17 7.97
N GLY A 586 -17.41 -9.47 7.12
CA GLY A 586 -18.81 -9.72 7.46
C GLY A 586 -19.74 -8.56 7.09
N VAL A 587 -21.04 -8.85 7.01
CA VAL A 587 -22.06 -7.80 7.04
C VAL A 587 -22.30 -7.46 8.49
N TYR A 588 -22.14 -6.19 8.84
CA TYR A 588 -22.25 -5.75 10.22
C TYR A 588 -23.11 -4.49 10.34
N ARG A 589 -23.68 -4.31 11.53
CA ARG A 589 -24.38 -3.10 11.94
C ARG A 589 -23.63 -2.44 13.09
N PHE A 590 -23.34 -1.16 12.96
CA PHE A 590 -22.88 -0.34 14.08
C PHE A 590 -24.06 -0.06 15.02
N ASP A 591 -23.96 -0.51 16.27
CA ASP A 591 -25.11 -0.48 17.18
C ASP A 591 -25.48 0.96 17.62
N ASP A 592 -24.49 1.85 17.72
CA ASP A 592 -24.70 3.24 18.18
C ASP A 592 -25.42 4.14 17.16
N ILE A 593 -25.29 3.83 15.87
CA ILE A 593 -25.84 4.65 14.76
C ILE A 593 -26.88 3.89 13.93
N ASP A 594 -27.13 2.63 14.31
CA ASP A 594 -28.03 1.69 13.64
C ASP A 594 -27.75 1.57 12.14
N THR A 595 -26.50 1.69 11.71
CA THR A 595 -26.12 1.65 10.29
C THR A 595 -25.51 0.31 9.94
N THR A 596 -26.15 -0.40 9.01
CA THR A 596 -25.62 -1.62 8.41
C THR A 596 -24.71 -1.30 7.23
N VAL A 597 -23.64 -2.07 7.06
CA VAL A 597 -22.72 -2.00 5.92
C VAL A 597 -22.54 -3.40 5.34
N ASP A 598 -22.72 -3.51 4.02
CA ASP A 598 -22.50 -4.71 3.21
C ASP A 598 -21.78 -4.30 1.93
N HIS A 599 -20.57 -4.82 1.74
CA HIS A 599 -19.71 -4.47 0.61
C HIS A 599 -19.16 -5.74 -0.02
N SER A 600 -19.57 -6.11 -1.22
CA SER A 600 -19.00 -7.27 -1.92
C SER A 600 -18.23 -6.83 -3.15
N LEU A 601 -17.11 -7.49 -3.47
CA LEU A 601 -16.27 -7.17 -4.62
C LEU A 601 -15.75 -8.45 -5.26
N ARG A 602 -15.80 -8.49 -6.59
CA ARG A 602 -15.23 -9.57 -7.39
C ARG A 602 -14.35 -9.02 -8.50
N ARG A 603 -13.09 -9.43 -8.50
CA ARG A 603 -12.10 -9.19 -9.54
C ARG A 603 -11.98 -10.45 -10.39
N GLN A 604 -12.09 -10.33 -11.69
CA GLN A 604 -11.82 -11.40 -12.63
C GLN A 604 -10.89 -10.89 -13.72
N LEU A 605 -9.66 -11.40 -13.72
CA LEU A 605 -8.67 -11.13 -14.75
C LEU A 605 -8.54 -12.36 -15.66
N THR A 606 -8.49 -12.15 -16.97
CA THR A 606 -8.28 -13.22 -17.95
C THR A 606 -7.19 -12.87 -18.94
N ILE A 607 -6.40 -13.85 -19.37
CA ILE A 607 -5.39 -13.67 -20.41
C ILE A 607 -5.09 -14.98 -21.15
N ASN A 608 -4.93 -14.91 -22.48
CA ASN A 608 -4.35 -15.97 -23.29
C ASN A 608 -2.83 -15.92 -23.18
N SER A 609 -2.17 -17.07 -22.99
CA SER A 609 -0.72 -17.11 -22.71
C SER A 609 0.16 -16.60 -23.86
N GLN A 610 -0.36 -16.45 -25.08
CA GLN A 610 0.39 -16.00 -26.27
C GLN A 610 0.01 -14.58 -26.73
N ASP A 611 -1.14 -14.05 -26.31
CA ASP A 611 -1.67 -12.79 -26.82
C ASP A 611 -1.84 -11.76 -25.69
N PRO A 612 -0.97 -10.74 -25.57
CA PRO A 612 -1.12 -9.72 -24.54
C PRO A 612 -2.39 -8.87 -24.71
N LEU A 613 -2.96 -8.77 -25.93
CA LEU A 613 -4.18 -8.00 -26.19
C LEU A 613 -5.45 -8.72 -25.74
N SER A 614 -5.34 -10.01 -25.41
CA SER A 614 -6.43 -10.78 -24.81
C SER A 614 -6.66 -10.44 -23.33
N ALA A 615 -5.74 -9.68 -22.70
CA ALA A 615 -5.85 -9.28 -21.31
C ALA A 615 -7.15 -8.51 -21.07
N ARG A 616 -7.91 -8.95 -20.07
CA ARG A 616 -9.17 -8.35 -19.67
C ARG A 616 -9.28 -8.39 -18.16
N TYR A 617 -9.68 -7.29 -17.57
CA TYR A 617 -9.97 -7.20 -16.14
C TYR A 617 -11.39 -6.69 -15.95
N LEU A 618 -12.27 -7.55 -15.44
CA LEU A 618 -13.62 -7.23 -15.03
C LEU A 618 -13.68 -7.13 -13.50
N LEU A 619 -14.15 -6.00 -12.98
CA LEU A 619 -14.37 -5.77 -11.56
C LEU A 619 -15.85 -5.46 -11.34
N THR A 620 -16.52 -6.26 -10.53
CA THR A 620 -17.91 -6.03 -10.11
C THR A 620 -17.97 -5.83 -8.61
N GLN A 621 -18.74 -4.86 -8.13
CA GLN A 621 -18.80 -4.53 -6.72
C GLN A 621 -20.17 -3.99 -6.35
N SER A 622 -20.68 -4.43 -5.19
CA SER A 622 -21.87 -3.90 -4.56
C SER A 622 -21.50 -3.19 -3.25
N MET A 623 -22.11 -2.03 -3.00
CA MET A 623 -21.98 -1.31 -1.73
C MET A 623 -23.35 -0.92 -1.23
N LYS A 624 -23.83 -1.64 -0.21
CA LYS A 624 -25.11 -1.41 0.43
C LYS A 624 -24.89 -0.90 1.84
N MET A 625 -25.60 0.16 2.19
CA MET A 625 -25.56 0.68 3.55
C MET A 625 -26.89 1.29 3.96
N GLY A 626 -27.07 1.42 5.27
CA GLY A 626 -28.14 2.23 5.83
C GLY A 626 -28.97 1.52 6.89
N ARG A 627 -30.22 1.96 7.00
CA ARG A 627 -31.21 1.49 7.97
C ARG A 627 -32.62 1.74 7.47
N GLU A 628 -33.64 1.33 8.24
CA GLU A 628 -35.04 1.51 7.85
C GLU A 628 -35.33 2.96 7.43
N GLY A 629 -35.88 3.14 6.22
CA GLY A 629 -36.19 4.45 5.63
C GLY A 629 -35.01 5.16 4.93
N TRP A 630 -33.79 4.65 5.05
CA TRP A 630 -32.59 5.21 4.43
C TRP A 630 -31.63 4.08 4.03
N TRP A 631 -32.03 3.28 3.04
CA TRP A 631 -31.16 2.28 2.42
C TRP A 631 -30.61 2.78 1.10
N THR A 632 -29.30 2.66 0.91
CA THR A 632 -28.65 2.92 -0.37
C THR A 632 -27.85 1.72 -0.84
N GLU A 633 -27.88 1.47 -2.14
CA GLU A 633 -27.19 0.33 -2.75
C GLU A 633 -26.57 0.77 -4.07
N ALA A 634 -25.25 0.64 -4.19
CA ALA A 634 -24.50 0.92 -5.40
C ALA A 634 -24.04 -0.39 -6.04
N GLU A 635 -24.38 -0.59 -7.30
CA GLU A 635 -23.86 -1.67 -8.14
C GLU A 635 -22.91 -1.06 -9.16
N ILE A 636 -21.65 -1.50 -9.15
CA ILE A 636 -20.58 -0.92 -9.96
C ILE A 636 -19.89 -2.03 -10.74
N THR A 637 -19.81 -1.88 -12.06
CA THR A 637 -19.03 -2.77 -12.94
C THR A 637 -17.99 -1.94 -13.67
N LEU A 638 -16.71 -2.27 -13.52
CA LEU A 638 -15.60 -1.71 -14.28
C LEU A 638 -14.98 -2.76 -15.19
N GLU A 639 -14.49 -2.33 -16.35
CA GLU A 639 -13.74 -3.17 -17.26
C GLU A 639 -12.52 -2.44 -17.81
N LEU A 640 -11.37 -3.11 -17.76
CA LEU A 640 -10.13 -2.70 -18.44
C LEU A 640 -9.79 -3.72 -19.52
N ARG A 641 -9.55 -3.22 -20.74
CA ARG A 641 -9.03 -3.93 -21.91
C ARG A 641 -7.96 -3.08 -22.58
N GLY A 642 -7.22 -3.65 -23.51
CA GLY A 642 -6.25 -2.92 -24.31
C GLY A 642 -6.28 -3.33 -25.77
N ASP A 643 -5.92 -2.40 -26.65
CA ASP A 643 -5.45 -2.71 -27.99
C ASP A 643 -3.98 -2.29 -28.14
N LEU A 644 -3.45 -2.32 -29.37
CA LEU A 644 -2.05 -1.98 -29.66
C LEU A 644 -1.66 -0.56 -29.22
N THR A 645 -2.63 0.35 -29.13
CA THR A 645 -2.38 1.79 -29.01
C THR A 645 -3.08 2.44 -27.84
N HIS A 646 -4.13 1.81 -27.30
CA HIS A 646 -4.91 2.38 -26.21
C HIS A 646 -5.29 1.34 -25.15
N PHE A 647 -5.38 1.79 -23.91
CA PHE A 647 -6.26 1.20 -22.91
C PHE A 647 -7.71 1.61 -23.17
N ILE A 648 -8.63 0.69 -22.90
CA ILE A 648 -10.07 0.90 -22.99
C ILE A 648 -10.63 0.61 -21.60
N VAL A 649 -11.10 1.66 -20.92
CA VAL A 649 -11.59 1.60 -19.54
C VAL A 649 -13.05 2.04 -19.52
N THR A 650 -13.92 1.18 -19.04
CA THR A 650 -15.35 1.48 -18.94
C THR A 650 -15.85 1.24 -17.53
N ALA A 651 -16.94 1.91 -17.17
CA ALA A 651 -17.67 1.66 -15.93
C ALA A 651 -19.19 1.87 -16.12
N ASP A 652 -20.00 1.06 -15.45
CA ASP A 652 -21.45 1.22 -15.27
C ASP A 652 -21.71 1.28 -13.75
N MET A 653 -22.36 2.34 -13.28
CA MET A 653 -22.76 2.51 -11.88
C MET A 653 -24.26 2.73 -11.81
N ARG A 654 -24.94 1.92 -11.00
CA ARG A 654 -26.35 2.07 -10.68
C ARG A 654 -26.52 2.23 -9.20
N ILE A 655 -27.34 3.20 -8.80
CA ILE A 655 -27.59 3.53 -7.40
C ILE A 655 -29.08 3.40 -7.14
N GLN A 656 -29.41 2.71 -6.06
CA GLN A 656 -30.77 2.61 -5.55
C GLN A 656 -30.88 3.30 -4.19
N HIS A 657 -32.04 3.92 -3.95
CA HIS A 657 -32.46 4.42 -2.66
C HIS A 657 -33.79 3.75 -2.29
N ASN A 658 -33.82 3.02 -1.18
CA ASN A 658 -34.97 2.24 -0.72
C ASN A 658 -35.56 1.31 -1.82
N GLY A 659 -34.68 0.70 -2.62
CA GLY A 659 -35.05 -0.24 -3.69
C GLY A 659 -35.54 0.41 -4.99
N GLN A 660 -35.48 1.74 -5.10
CA GLN A 660 -35.76 2.46 -6.34
C GLN A 660 -34.47 2.99 -6.95
N GLU A 661 -34.25 2.78 -8.25
CA GLU A 661 -33.12 3.38 -8.96
C GLU A 661 -33.25 4.91 -8.94
N VAL A 662 -32.22 5.59 -8.47
CA VAL A 662 -32.18 7.06 -8.36
C VAL A 662 -31.06 7.69 -9.18
N PHE A 663 -30.05 6.91 -9.55
CA PHE A 663 -28.93 7.39 -10.34
C PHE A 663 -28.32 6.25 -11.17
N ASN A 664 -27.93 6.57 -12.39
CA ASN A 664 -27.19 5.69 -13.28
C ASN A 664 -26.16 6.51 -14.06
N ARG A 665 -24.94 6.01 -14.17
CA ARG A 665 -23.88 6.65 -14.96
C ARG A 665 -22.99 5.62 -15.63
N GLN A 666 -22.64 5.93 -16.87
CA GLN A 666 -21.70 5.16 -17.67
C GLN A 666 -20.49 6.02 -18.00
N TRP A 667 -19.31 5.40 -17.92
CA TRP A 667 -18.06 5.96 -18.38
C TRP A 667 -17.47 5.07 -19.46
N ASP A 668 -16.92 5.71 -20.48
CA ASP A 668 -16.17 5.08 -21.56
C ASP A 668 -14.97 5.97 -21.85
N ARG A 669 -13.77 5.43 -21.67
CA ARG A 669 -12.50 6.12 -21.87
C ARG A 669 -11.57 5.27 -22.70
N ARG A 670 -10.92 5.93 -23.66
CA ARG A 670 -9.90 5.36 -24.51
C ARG A 670 -8.63 6.18 -24.32
N ILE A 671 -7.64 5.59 -23.66
CA ILE A 671 -6.44 6.29 -23.15
C ILE A 671 -5.22 5.75 -23.90
N PRO A 672 -4.37 6.59 -24.51
CA PRO A 672 -3.13 6.13 -25.16
C PRO A 672 -2.25 5.34 -24.19
N ARG A 673 -1.63 4.26 -24.67
CA ARG A 673 -0.78 3.38 -23.85
C ARG A 673 0.64 3.25 -24.33
#